data_AF-A0A564ZNF5-F1
#
_entry.id   AF-A0A564ZNF5-F1
#
_cell.length_a   1.000
_cell.length_b   1.000
_cell.length_c   1.000
_cell.angle_alpha   90.00
_cell.angle_beta   90.00
_cell.angle_gamma   90.00
#
_symmetry.space_group_name_H-M   'P 1'
#
loop_
_entity.id
_entity.type
_entity.pdbx_description
1 polymer ?
#
loop_
_entity_poly.entity_id
_entity_poly.type
_entity_poly.pdbx_seq_one_letter_code
_entity_poly.pdbx_strand_id
1 'polypeptide(L)'
;MKMSNGTAPPTIKELLLDENYNLRDKELYKSYNELNQKCSWTYRDLYCSDALTSFVDDSIRPLYKKLWNNFFKVKYYSGDFKYLTKDKKKICTYLKYWFYDQLLSKNVSDKVIEKFFSDWESTTKSYNLDTIGCELYKMNLNEIKETKMLYDYFLLHDGYIINDLVNHKIYVSPYCQYLKEAADVYKKRKSECTSDNNSGLCKEFQKYIKNHMIKKNITLFKGKCKNEEKIVVERMDASETISNPALKELVEKEASLKDVSIYKFYELLNNVYSENVESNTCDLLARSNGINGRHIYRYCNMLKAILDKRYSESSSLGMVENNNKMCEYLNYWIHHKTKGNIHRSRIIKLFYYTWDVLNKIKEKNTHCKHKYFNIGEKEFTRKKDLYEFLEFYDSIKGKLKNGGSTNNAKYCDYIKSNFEKYYYMVQEDKCKNASIYSNETLLFRNKFKDKPEISFLNEKCGGKYLDLVFNENFEEMKSSANLPEANRPERFSPNAGSVAHTKGEISERSHKVENVLKHLPSYKTYEELNSKENVDKYCSDCMDIIHLEFDHPGINHFCRMLSKNLRELSEMESANSKDRCEYFTHWMNEEIWKKLSNSNSSTLNIPLVNILLNIGHTINNKLRKNHCPYDFNSDYTYKELQERKDLHDFFKNYKKIETKDSSISISDQALCAYVSYIYKLYKRHIGGCCEYYDKNNHYEEHCQDYFKCDSKLNANNLLIKLNCNEKESDEDSQKIFEKLTIDRGVILFTEKSKQRYKELVTGNYYHPSNLKTLFNKIMQDGDPFYLAITSVLALLGVLLMFFVFYKFTPLGIWIDKTLKKRGNHYPYEEPRSRFIYSSSEPENIIPQGRRLNIAYHTA
;
A
#
# COMPACT_ATOMS: atom_id res chain seq x y z
N MET A 1 -8.42 36.35 -12.96
CA MET A 1 -9.46 35.35 -12.62
C MET A 1 -10.39 36.00 -11.60
N LYS A 2 -11.63 36.32 -11.95
CA LYS A 2 -12.65 36.76 -10.98
C LYS A 2 -12.96 35.54 -10.10
N MET A 3 -12.74 35.63 -8.79
CA MET A 3 -13.22 34.60 -7.84
C MET A 3 -14.72 34.40 -8.08
N SER A 4 -15.18 33.15 -8.10
CA SER A 4 -16.63 32.89 -8.18
C SER A 4 -17.30 33.59 -7.00
N ASN A 5 -18.26 34.47 -7.28
CA ASN A 5 -19.01 35.18 -6.27
C ASN A 5 -19.88 34.18 -5.50
N GLY A 6 -19.62 33.97 -4.21
CA GLY A 6 -20.69 33.59 -3.28
C GLY A 6 -20.40 32.58 -2.16
N THR A 7 -19.27 31.87 -2.15
CA THR A 7 -19.02 30.88 -1.06
C THR A 7 -17.90 31.35 -0.14
N ALA A 8 -18.21 31.47 1.16
CA ALA A 8 -17.21 31.74 2.19
C ALA A 8 -16.11 30.66 2.17
N PRO A 9 -14.83 31.01 2.44
CA PRO A 9 -13.77 30.01 2.57
C PRO A 9 -14.18 29.00 3.64
N PRO A 10 -14.08 27.69 3.39
CA PRO A 10 -14.48 26.70 4.37
C PRO A 10 -13.60 26.85 5.62
N THR A 11 -14.21 26.75 6.79
CA THR A 11 -13.48 26.67 8.06
C THR A 11 -12.71 25.35 8.12
N ILE A 12 -11.64 25.29 8.93
CA ILE A 12 -10.98 24.00 9.21
C ILE A 12 -11.99 22.96 9.69
N LYS A 13 -13.01 23.36 10.45
CA LYS A 13 -14.04 22.43 10.95
C LYS A 13 -14.86 21.86 9.79
N GLU A 14 -15.21 22.66 8.79
CA GLU A 14 -15.95 22.25 7.59
C GLU A 14 -15.13 21.40 6.62
N LEU A 15 -13.85 21.76 6.39
CA LEU A 15 -12.90 20.92 5.67
C LEU A 15 -12.72 19.54 6.33
N LEU A 16 -13.06 19.42 7.62
CA LEU A 16 -12.89 18.24 8.46
C LEU A 16 -14.21 17.59 8.94
N LEU A 17 -15.39 17.94 8.42
CA LEU A 17 -16.67 17.48 8.99
C LEU A 17 -17.01 15.99 8.72
N ASP A 18 -17.02 15.26 9.86
CA ASP A 18 -17.91 14.19 10.35
C ASP A 18 -17.80 12.70 9.96
N GLU A 19 -16.92 12.26 9.05
CA GLU A 19 -16.59 10.80 8.92
C GLU A 19 -15.10 10.44 9.15
N ASN A 20 -14.22 11.41 9.40
CA ASN A 20 -12.77 11.15 9.49
C ASN A 20 -12.23 11.15 10.93
N TYR A 21 -12.42 10.04 11.64
CA TYR A 21 -11.77 9.80 12.95
C TYR A 21 -10.24 9.96 12.88
N ASN A 22 -9.63 9.61 11.74
CA ASN A 22 -8.19 9.67 11.51
C ASN A 22 -7.55 11.06 11.61
N LEU A 23 -8.28 12.15 11.31
CA LEU A 23 -7.74 13.51 11.36
C LEU A 23 -7.86 14.15 12.75
N ARG A 24 -8.86 13.75 13.54
CA ARG A 24 -9.04 14.22 14.94
C ARG A 24 -7.86 13.80 15.82
N ASP A 25 -7.20 12.72 15.44
CA ASP A 25 -6.02 12.22 16.15
C ASP A 25 -4.69 12.83 15.70
N LYS A 26 -4.67 13.63 14.62
CA LYS A 26 -3.44 14.21 14.07
C LYS A 26 -2.97 15.42 14.89
N GLU A 27 -1.66 15.57 14.90
CA GLU A 27 -0.92 16.62 15.62
C GLU A 27 -1.45 18.02 15.31
N LEU A 28 -1.73 18.33 14.04
CA LEU A 28 -2.20 19.65 13.61
C LEU A 28 -3.62 19.97 14.12
N TYR A 29 -4.56 19.03 14.06
CA TYR A 29 -5.92 19.26 14.58
C TYR A 29 -5.91 19.48 16.09
N LYS A 30 -5.14 18.65 16.82
CA LYS A 30 -4.96 18.79 18.26
C LYS A 30 -4.29 20.12 18.61
N SER A 31 -3.25 20.53 17.88
CA SER A 31 -2.58 21.82 18.03
C SER A 31 -3.51 23.00 17.76
N TYR A 32 -4.32 22.95 16.70
CA TYR A 32 -5.29 24.00 16.38
C TYR A 32 -6.29 24.20 17.53
N ASN A 33 -6.80 23.11 18.11
CA ASN A 33 -7.72 23.21 19.25
C ASN A 33 -7.07 23.81 20.49
N GLU A 34 -5.80 23.49 20.76
CA GLU A 34 -5.04 24.12 21.85
C GLU A 34 -4.82 25.61 21.63
N LEU A 35 -4.39 26.01 20.42
CA LEU A 35 -4.29 27.41 20.02
C LEU A 35 -5.63 28.14 20.09
N ASN A 36 -6.73 27.41 19.95
CA ASN A 36 -8.08 27.94 20.01
C ASN A 36 -8.70 27.97 21.42
N GLN A 37 -7.97 27.60 22.47
CA GLN A 37 -8.47 27.73 23.85
C GLN A 37 -8.77 29.20 24.22
N LYS A 38 -9.64 29.42 25.21
CA LYS A 38 -10.00 30.78 25.65
C LYS A 38 -8.78 31.48 26.26
N CYS A 39 -8.61 32.76 25.94
CA CYS A 39 -7.62 33.63 26.56
C CYS A 39 -8.22 34.16 27.87
N SER A 40 -7.81 33.63 29.03
CA SER A 40 -8.22 34.12 30.36
C SER A 40 -7.01 34.65 31.10
N TRP A 41 -7.12 35.82 31.72
CA TRP A 41 -5.99 36.45 32.40
C TRP A 41 -5.50 35.62 33.60
N THR A 42 -4.24 35.20 33.55
CA THR A 42 -3.46 34.55 34.62
C THR A 42 -1.99 35.03 34.51
N TYR A 43 -1.14 34.74 35.50
CA TYR A 43 0.30 35.08 35.42
C TYR A 43 1.01 34.48 34.18
N ARG A 44 0.51 33.35 33.66
CA ARG A 44 1.01 32.69 32.43
C ARG A 44 0.34 33.18 31.14
N ASP A 45 -0.69 34.02 31.25
CA ASP A 45 -1.52 34.53 30.17
C ASP A 45 -1.47 36.07 30.10
N LEU A 46 -0.27 36.62 30.25
CA LEU A 46 0.00 38.04 30.47
C LEU A 46 -0.72 38.96 29.45
N TYR A 47 -0.78 38.52 28.19
CA TYR A 47 -1.32 39.30 27.07
C TYR A 47 -2.83 39.14 26.84
N CYS A 48 -3.55 38.43 27.73
CA CYS A 48 -5.02 38.42 27.72
C CYS A 48 -5.64 39.69 28.35
N SER A 49 -4.84 40.56 28.97
CA SER A 49 -5.28 41.82 29.61
C SER A 49 -5.73 42.88 28.59
N ASP A 50 -6.85 43.55 28.86
CA ASP A 50 -7.32 44.71 28.09
C ASP A 50 -6.35 45.90 28.18
N ALA A 51 -5.66 46.07 29.31
CA ALA A 51 -4.74 47.17 29.52
C ALA A 51 -3.57 47.16 28.52
N LEU A 52 -3.16 45.96 28.07
CA LEU A 52 -2.05 45.78 27.13
C LEU A 52 -2.48 45.77 25.65
N THR A 53 -3.78 45.89 25.37
CA THR A 53 -4.34 45.82 24.01
C THR A 53 -5.39 46.90 23.74
N SER A 54 -5.45 47.93 24.60
CA SER A 54 -6.40 49.04 24.51
C SER A 54 -6.25 49.88 23.24
N PHE A 55 -5.04 49.93 22.67
CA PHE A 55 -4.76 50.60 21.38
C PHE A 55 -5.34 49.85 20.18
N VAL A 56 -5.67 48.56 20.33
CA VAL A 56 -6.22 47.73 19.25
C VAL A 56 -7.73 47.93 19.17
N ASP A 57 -8.22 47.98 17.94
CA ASP A 57 -9.65 48.09 17.63
C ASP A 57 -10.50 47.03 18.33
N ASP A 58 -11.63 47.43 18.93
CA ASP A 58 -12.50 46.53 19.69
C ASP A 58 -12.94 45.29 18.89
N SER A 59 -13.15 45.44 17.58
CA SER A 59 -13.62 44.36 16.70
C SER A 59 -12.63 43.20 16.55
N ILE A 60 -11.32 43.48 16.66
CA ILE A 60 -10.23 42.49 16.51
C ILE A 60 -9.44 42.27 17.80
N ARG A 61 -9.60 43.11 18.82
CA ARG A 61 -8.92 43.01 20.11
C ARG A 61 -8.95 41.58 20.70
N PRO A 62 -10.09 40.85 20.68
CA PRO A 62 -10.10 39.47 21.19
C PRO A 62 -9.17 38.52 20.44
N LEU A 63 -9.09 38.66 19.11
CA LEU A 63 -8.19 37.85 18.29
C LEU A 63 -6.73 38.26 18.49
N TYR A 64 -6.47 39.57 18.58
CA TYR A 64 -5.15 40.14 18.81
C TYR A 64 -4.55 39.65 20.14
N LYS A 65 -5.31 39.74 21.24
CA LYS A 65 -4.93 39.21 22.57
C LYS A 65 -4.55 37.73 22.50
N LYS A 66 -5.39 36.94 21.84
CA LYS A 66 -5.21 35.50 21.74
C LYS A 66 -3.98 35.13 20.91
N LEU A 67 -3.75 35.83 19.80
CA LEU A 67 -2.55 35.67 19.00
C LEU A 67 -1.30 36.00 19.80
N TRP A 68 -1.27 37.15 20.48
CA TRP A 68 -0.16 37.55 21.35
C TRP A 68 0.13 36.53 22.43
N ASN A 69 -0.91 36.06 23.10
CA ASN A 69 -0.78 35.04 24.12
C ASN A 69 -0.21 33.73 23.57
N ASN A 70 -0.68 33.29 22.40
CA ASN A 70 -0.16 32.10 21.74
C ASN A 70 1.33 32.27 21.38
N PHE A 71 1.75 33.40 20.81
CA PHE A 71 3.18 33.67 20.53
C PHE A 71 4.03 33.64 21.80
N PHE A 72 3.55 34.27 22.88
CA PHE A 72 4.25 34.30 24.15
C PHE A 72 4.41 32.91 24.76
N LYS A 73 3.33 32.12 24.80
CA LYS A 73 3.37 30.74 25.30
C LYS A 73 4.29 29.86 24.48
N VAL A 74 4.24 29.93 23.16
CA VAL A 74 5.12 29.14 22.31
C VAL A 74 6.60 29.46 22.59
N LYS A 75 6.94 30.71 22.92
CA LYS A 75 8.31 31.12 23.21
C LYS A 75 8.80 30.67 24.59
N TYR A 76 8.02 30.96 25.63
CA TYR A 76 8.46 30.84 27.02
C TYR A 76 7.88 29.62 27.76
N TYR A 77 6.72 29.13 27.31
CA TYR A 77 5.94 28.09 27.97
C TYR A 77 5.46 27.04 26.96
N SER A 78 6.32 26.62 26.02
CA SER A 78 5.94 25.64 24.99
C SER A 78 5.46 24.31 25.57
N GLY A 79 5.89 23.97 26.79
CA GLY A 79 5.40 22.81 27.55
C GLY A 79 3.95 22.88 28.02
N ASP A 80 3.30 24.06 27.95
CA ASP A 80 1.87 24.20 28.24
C ASP A 80 0.99 23.62 27.12
N PHE A 81 1.56 23.44 25.93
CA PHE A 81 0.90 22.76 24.82
C PHE A 81 1.17 21.26 24.88
N LYS A 82 0.12 20.45 25.03
CA LYS A 82 0.25 19.00 25.13
C LYS A 82 0.49 18.35 23.76
N TYR A 83 -0.06 18.94 22.70
CA TYR A 83 -0.04 18.35 21.37
C TYR A 83 0.72 19.18 20.32
N LEU A 84 1.19 20.38 20.69
CA LEU A 84 2.00 21.20 19.79
C LEU A 84 3.39 20.58 19.60
N THR A 85 3.80 20.53 18.34
CA THR A 85 5.08 19.95 17.92
C THR A 85 6.29 20.71 18.48
N LYS A 86 7.44 20.03 18.63
CA LYS A 86 8.72 20.68 19.02
C LYS A 86 9.49 21.26 17.82
N ASP A 87 9.07 20.96 16.59
CA ASP A 87 9.67 21.51 15.37
C ASP A 87 9.24 22.97 15.16
N LYS A 88 10.18 23.90 15.37
CA LYS A 88 9.97 25.35 15.23
C LYS A 88 9.33 25.74 13.89
N LYS A 89 9.66 25.07 12.78
CA LYS A 89 9.10 25.40 11.46
C LYS A 89 7.62 25.02 11.37
N LYS A 90 7.25 23.85 11.89
CA LYS A 90 5.86 23.39 11.94
C LYS A 90 5.00 24.22 12.89
N ILE A 91 5.55 24.63 14.04
CA ILE A 91 4.88 25.54 14.98
C ILE A 91 4.45 26.83 14.27
N CYS A 92 5.37 27.47 13.52
CA CYS A 92 5.04 28.70 12.79
C CYS A 92 3.89 28.47 11.80
N THR A 93 3.95 27.36 11.05
CA THR A 93 2.90 26.99 10.09
C THR A 93 1.54 26.82 10.77
N TYR A 94 1.48 26.13 11.91
CA TYR A 94 0.22 25.86 12.61
C TYR A 94 -0.38 27.12 13.22
N LEU A 95 0.47 27.97 13.81
CA LEU A 95 0.05 29.25 14.39
C LEU A 95 -0.49 30.21 13.33
N LYS A 96 0.20 30.33 12.19
CA LYS A 96 -0.25 31.16 11.06
C LYS A 96 -1.52 30.64 10.43
N TYR A 97 -1.60 29.32 10.23
CA TYR A 97 -2.80 28.68 9.75
C TYR A 97 -4.02 28.97 10.63
N TRP A 98 -3.88 28.76 11.94
CA TRP A 98 -4.92 29.09 12.92
C TRP A 98 -5.31 30.57 12.84
N PHE A 99 -4.32 31.47 12.80
CA PHE A 99 -4.56 32.92 12.75
C PHE A 99 -5.33 33.35 11.50
N TYR A 100 -4.93 32.90 10.31
CA TYR A 100 -5.62 33.23 9.06
C TYR A 100 -7.03 32.63 9.01
N ASP A 101 -7.23 31.42 9.53
CA ASP A 101 -8.55 30.83 9.66
C ASP A 101 -9.46 31.63 10.61
N GLN A 102 -8.94 32.08 11.76
CA GLN A 102 -9.68 32.93 12.69
C GLN A 102 -10.04 34.29 12.10
N LEU A 103 -9.11 34.94 11.39
CA LEU A 103 -9.38 36.20 10.69
C LEU A 103 -10.53 36.05 9.69
N LEU A 104 -10.50 35.01 8.86
CA LEU A 104 -11.51 34.78 7.84
C LEU A 104 -12.87 34.39 8.45
N SER A 105 -12.88 33.62 9.54
CA SER A 105 -14.13 33.22 10.23
C SER A 105 -14.91 34.39 10.83
N LYS A 106 -14.23 35.50 11.13
CA LYS A 106 -14.83 36.72 11.69
C LYS A 106 -15.34 37.70 10.63
N ASN A 107 -15.17 37.38 9.34
CA ASN A 107 -15.60 38.20 8.20
C ASN A 107 -15.10 39.66 8.28
N VAL A 108 -13.83 39.85 8.65
CA VAL A 108 -13.20 41.18 8.80
C VAL A 108 -12.95 41.86 7.45
N SER A 109 -13.02 43.19 7.41
CA SER A 109 -12.75 43.98 6.21
C SER A 109 -11.25 44.26 6.02
N ASP A 110 -10.83 44.63 4.79
CA ASP A 110 -9.44 44.98 4.47
C ASP A 110 -8.89 46.10 5.37
N LYS A 111 -9.70 47.13 5.66
CA LYS A 111 -9.31 48.24 6.54
C LYS A 111 -8.94 47.76 7.95
N VAL A 112 -9.67 46.77 8.46
CA VAL A 112 -9.41 46.18 9.78
C VAL A 112 -8.14 45.33 9.76
N ILE A 113 -7.89 44.60 8.66
CA ILE A 113 -6.66 43.81 8.46
C ILE A 113 -5.43 44.73 8.36
N GLU A 114 -5.52 45.83 7.63
CA GLU A 114 -4.43 46.80 7.51
C GLU A 114 -4.07 47.41 8.86
N LYS A 115 -5.08 47.82 9.63
CA LYS A 115 -4.91 48.33 11.00
C LYS A 115 -4.27 47.27 11.89
N PHE A 116 -4.76 46.03 11.85
CA PHE A 116 -4.17 44.91 12.59
C PHE A 116 -2.66 44.78 12.33
N PHE A 117 -2.23 44.76 11.06
CA PHE A 117 -0.80 44.56 10.74
C PHE A 117 0.05 45.77 11.15
N SER A 118 -0.50 46.99 11.05
CA SER A 118 0.17 48.20 11.55
C SER A 118 0.39 48.14 13.07
N ASP A 119 -0.66 47.77 13.81
CA ASP A 119 -0.62 47.62 15.26
C ASP A 119 0.36 46.51 15.67
N TRP A 120 0.34 45.39 14.95
CA TRP A 120 1.25 44.26 15.17
C TRP A 120 2.71 44.63 14.93
N GLU A 121 3.02 45.34 13.83
CA GLU A 121 4.38 45.77 13.49
C GLU A 121 4.94 46.77 14.52
N SER A 122 4.12 47.73 14.94
CA SER A 122 4.48 48.68 16.00
C SER A 122 4.82 47.95 17.29
N THR A 123 3.93 47.05 17.72
CA THR A 123 4.08 46.33 18.98
C THR A 123 5.30 45.39 18.96
N THR A 124 5.52 44.66 17.86
CA THR A 124 6.67 43.75 17.75
C THR A 124 8.02 44.48 17.76
N LYS A 125 8.10 45.69 17.19
CA LYS A 125 9.28 46.57 17.27
C LYS A 125 9.50 47.09 18.70
N SER A 126 8.45 47.58 19.36
CA SER A 126 8.56 48.17 20.71
C SER A 126 9.05 47.18 21.76
N TYR A 127 8.69 45.90 21.66
CA TYR A 127 9.08 44.88 22.63
C TYR A 127 10.33 44.07 22.23
N ASN A 128 11.02 44.46 21.15
CA ASN A 128 12.25 43.83 20.65
C ASN A 128 12.18 42.28 20.62
N LEU A 129 11.01 41.77 20.20
CA LEU A 129 10.69 40.36 20.31
C LEU A 129 11.36 39.57 19.19
N ASP A 130 12.34 38.74 19.56
CA ASP A 130 12.73 37.62 18.73
C ASP A 130 11.55 36.65 18.62
N THR A 131 10.84 36.69 17.48
CA THR A 131 9.59 35.98 17.23
C THR A 131 9.77 34.48 17.00
N ILE A 132 10.68 33.76 17.68
CA ILE A 132 10.92 32.31 17.45
C ILE A 132 11.32 32.00 15.98
N GLY A 133 11.62 33.01 15.15
CA GLY A 133 11.75 32.89 13.69
C GLY A 133 10.42 32.79 12.91
N CYS A 134 9.28 33.08 13.54
CA CYS A 134 7.93 33.11 12.97
C CYS A 134 7.48 34.55 12.67
N GLU A 135 7.81 35.08 11.49
CA GLU A 135 7.41 36.44 11.08
C GLU A 135 5.99 36.45 10.49
N LEU A 136 5.15 37.39 10.91
CA LEU A 136 3.85 37.66 10.27
C LEU A 136 4.01 38.79 9.25
N TYR A 137 3.77 38.47 7.98
CA TYR A 137 3.86 39.45 6.90
C TYR A 137 2.51 40.09 6.60
N LYS A 138 2.53 41.41 6.36
CA LYS A 138 1.37 42.19 5.96
C LYS A 138 0.80 41.65 4.64
N MET A 139 -0.50 41.35 4.65
CA MET A 139 -1.26 40.86 3.49
C MET A 139 -2.67 41.45 3.53
N ASN A 140 -3.27 41.68 2.37
CA ASN A 140 -4.70 42.04 2.27
C ASN A 140 -5.62 40.80 2.39
N LEU A 141 -6.93 40.99 2.47
CA LEU A 141 -7.91 39.93 2.65
C LEU A 141 -7.83 38.87 1.54
N ASN A 142 -7.64 39.28 0.29
CA ASN A 142 -7.55 38.35 -0.83
C ASN A 142 -6.27 37.49 -0.74
N GLU A 143 -5.15 38.12 -0.40
CA GLU A 143 -3.87 37.43 -0.18
C GLU A 143 -3.95 36.45 1.00
N ILE A 144 -4.66 36.81 2.07
CA ILE A 144 -4.93 35.93 3.22
C ILE A 144 -5.81 34.74 2.79
N LYS A 145 -6.85 34.96 1.99
CA LYS A 145 -7.71 33.88 1.45
C LYS A 145 -6.90 32.88 0.63
N GLU A 146 -6.07 33.37 -0.28
CA GLU A 146 -5.19 32.54 -1.11
C GLU A 146 -4.15 31.79 -0.25
N THR A 147 -3.53 32.48 0.71
CA THR A 147 -2.55 31.88 1.63
C THR A 147 -3.17 30.79 2.49
N LYS A 148 -4.37 31.04 3.04
CA LYS A 148 -5.12 30.06 3.84
C LYS A 148 -5.47 28.82 3.01
N MET A 149 -5.90 29.01 1.75
CA MET A 149 -6.18 27.92 0.82
C MET A 149 -4.94 27.04 0.53
N LEU A 150 -3.75 27.64 0.42
CA LEU A 150 -2.50 26.88 0.33
C LEU A 150 -2.25 26.09 1.62
N TYR A 151 -2.43 26.70 2.78
CA TYR A 151 -2.28 25.97 4.04
C TYR A 151 -3.31 24.84 4.22
N ASP A 152 -4.55 24.99 3.75
CA ASP A 152 -5.56 23.93 3.76
C ASP A 152 -5.14 22.72 2.92
N TYR A 153 -4.57 22.96 1.72
CA TYR A 153 -4.00 21.89 0.89
C TYR A 153 -2.84 21.19 1.61
N PHE A 154 -1.95 21.96 2.24
CA PHE A 154 -0.86 21.41 3.03
C PHE A 154 -1.39 20.52 4.18
N LEU A 155 -2.34 21.02 4.96
CA LEU A 155 -2.97 20.33 6.08
C LEU A 155 -3.54 18.97 5.65
N LEU A 156 -4.28 18.93 4.54
CA LEU A 156 -4.88 17.69 4.04
C LEU A 156 -3.81 16.68 3.63
N HIS A 157 -2.76 17.11 2.93
CA HIS A 157 -1.69 16.19 2.56
C HIS A 157 -0.87 15.72 3.78
N ASP A 158 -0.71 16.52 4.84
CA ASP A 158 -0.03 16.05 6.04
C ASP A 158 -0.87 15.05 6.85
N GLY A 159 -2.20 15.16 6.75
CA GLY A 159 -3.14 14.24 7.38
C GLY A 159 -3.26 12.85 6.74
N TYR A 160 -2.94 12.70 5.44
CA TYR A 160 -3.19 11.50 4.62
C TYR A 160 -1.95 11.03 3.82
N ILE A 161 -1.79 9.71 3.61
CA ILE A 161 -0.82 9.18 2.64
C ILE A 161 -1.38 9.36 1.21
N ILE A 162 -0.53 9.48 0.19
CA ILE A 162 -0.94 9.78 -1.20
C ILE A 162 -2.03 8.83 -1.74
N ASN A 163 -1.95 7.54 -1.42
CA ASN A 163 -2.97 6.56 -1.81
C ASN A 163 -4.30 6.77 -1.07
N ASP A 164 -4.27 7.32 0.15
CA ASP A 164 -5.47 7.63 0.92
C ASP A 164 -6.24 8.81 0.32
N LEU A 165 -5.57 9.84 -0.21
CA LEU A 165 -6.23 11.00 -0.82
C LEU A 165 -7.13 10.62 -2.02
N VAL A 166 -6.68 9.65 -2.83
CA VAL A 166 -7.44 9.09 -3.96
C VAL A 166 -8.58 8.19 -3.45
N ASN A 167 -8.31 7.37 -2.42
CA ASN A 167 -9.28 6.43 -1.84
C ASN A 167 -10.37 7.10 -0.99
N HIS A 168 -10.12 8.28 -0.41
CA HIS A 168 -11.05 9.02 0.46
C HIS A 168 -12.04 9.90 -0.31
N LYS A 169 -12.28 9.64 -1.59
CA LYS A 169 -13.35 10.32 -2.35
C LYS A 169 -13.16 11.85 -2.46
N ILE A 170 -11.95 12.39 -2.33
CA ILE A 170 -11.72 13.85 -2.44
C ILE A 170 -12.11 14.38 -3.84
N TYR A 171 -11.89 13.60 -4.90
CA TYR A 171 -12.35 13.96 -6.26
C TYR A 171 -13.88 14.10 -6.39
N VAL A 172 -14.64 13.54 -5.44
CA VAL A 172 -16.10 13.65 -5.36
C VAL A 172 -16.57 14.50 -4.18
N SER A 173 -15.64 15.12 -3.44
CA SER A 173 -15.92 16.04 -2.33
C SER A 173 -16.35 17.41 -2.86
N PRO A 174 -17.25 18.14 -2.18
CA PRO A 174 -17.58 19.53 -2.52
C PRO A 174 -16.34 20.46 -2.46
N TYR A 175 -15.28 20.05 -1.77
CA TYR A 175 -14.02 20.81 -1.67
C TYR A 175 -13.01 20.48 -2.77
N CYS A 176 -13.30 19.55 -3.69
CA CYS A 176 -12.38 19.21 -4.79
C CYS A 176 -11.99 20.44 -5.60
N GLN A 177 -12.96 21.28 -5.93
CA GLN A 177 -12.74 22.50 -6.71
C GLN A 177 -11.88 23.50 -5.94
N TYR A 178 -12.15 23.67 -4.65
CA TYR A 178 -11.36 24.51 -3.74
C TYR A 178 -9.89 24.05 -3.68
N LEU A 179 -9.63 22.75 -3.63
CA LEU A 179 -8.27 22.19 -3.61
C LEU A 179 -7.58 22.25 -4.97
N LYS A 180 -8.32 22.15 -6.08
CA LYS A 180 -7.82 22.40 -7.43
C LYS A 180 -7.39 23.86 -7.59
N GLU A 181 -8.20 24.79 -7.09
CA GLU A 181 -7.87 26.21 -7.03
C GLU A 181 -6.62 26.48 -6.19
N ALA A 182 -6.42 25.76 -5.07
CA ALA A 182 -5.18 25.82 -4.29
C ALA A 182 -3.94 25.47 -5.13
N ALA A 183 -4.02 24.43 -5.96
CA ALA A 183 -2.93 24.04 -6.85
C ALA A 183 -2.64 25.12 -7.92
N ASP A 184 -3.66 25.79 -8.43
CA ASP A 184 -3.51 26.87 -9.40
C ASP A 184 -2.95 28.14 -8.76
N VAL A 185 -3.41 28.49 -7.57
CA VAL A 185 -2.81 29.57 -6.76
C VAL A 185 -1.35 29.26 -6.47
N TYR A 186 -0.99 28.02 -6.13
CA TYR A 186 0.41 27.65 -5.91
C TYR A 186 1.26 27.88 -7.16
N LYS A 187 0.79 27.44 -8.34
CA LYS A 187 1.51 27.65 -9.61
C LYS A 187 1.69 29.14 -9.91
N LYS A 188 0.63 29.92 -9.76
CA LYS A 188 0.63 31.37 -9.92
C LYS A 188 1.66 32.03 -9.00
N ARG A 189 1.67 31.70 -7.71
CA ARG A 189 2.62 32.27 -6.75
C ARG A 189 4.05 31.79 -6.98
N LYS A 190 4.23 30.56 -7.46
CA LYS A 190 5.56 30.07 -7.88
C LYS A 190 6.13 30.88 -9.04
N SER A 191 5.31 31.36 -9.98
CA SER A 191 5.76 32.24 -11.07
C SER A 191 5.91 33.71 -10.64
N GLU A 192 5.01 34.22 -9.80
CA GLU A 192 4.99 35.65 -9.43
C GLU A 192 5.99 36.01 -8.32
N CYS A 193 6.34 35.05 -7.45
CA CYS A 193 7.25 35.27 -6.33
C CYS A 193 8.69 34.88 -6.70
N THR A 194 9.30 35.66 -7.59
CA THR A 194 10.74 35.61 -7.90
C THR A 194 11.58 36.11 -6.71
N SER A 195 12.90 35.90 -6.74
CA SER A 195 13.84 36.33 -5.68
C SER A 195 13.72 37.81 -5.32
N ASP A 196 13.24 38.63 -6.25
CA ASP A 196 13.25 40.09 -6.14
C ASP A 196 11.92 40.66 -5.63
N ASN A 197 10.86 39.83 -5.55
CA ASN A 197 9.55 40.24 -5.08
C ASN A 197 9.43 40.12 -3.55
N ASN A 198 9.53 41.28 -2.88
CA ASN A 198 9.51 41.40 -1.42
C ASN A 198 8.13 41.66 -0.79
N SER A 199 7.04 41.44 -1.54
CA SER A 199 5.68 41.55 -0.97
C SER A 199 5.48 40.58 0.19
N GLY A 200 4.60 40.93 1.14
CA GLY A 200 4.36 40.09 2.32
C GLY A 200 3.87 38.70 1.96
N LEU A 201 3.01 38.59 0.94
CA LEU A 201 2.58 37.32 0.36
C LEU A 201 3.76 36.50 -0.19
N CYS A 202 4.68 37.11 -0.94
CA CYS A 202 5.79 36.37 -1.53
C CYS A 202 6.82 35.94 -0.48
N LYS A 203 7.05 36.75 0.55
CA LYS A 203 7.84 36.35 1.72
C LYS A 203 7.22 35.16 2.43
N GLU A 204 5.90 35.18 2.65
CA GLU A 204 5.16 34.05 3.22
C GLU A 204 5.30 32.79 2.38
N PHE A 205 5.07 32.93 1.06
CA PHE A 205 5.14 31.82 0.11
C PHE A 205 6.54 31.21 0.06
N GLN A 206 7.59 32.01 -0.10
CA GLN A 206 8.96 31.51 -0.26
C GLN A 206 9.48 30.85 1.03
N LYS A 207 9.21 31.46 2.19
CA LYS A 207 9.77 31.01 3.47
C LYS A 207 9.02 29.80 4.04
N TYR A 208 7.70 29.76 3.94
CA TYR A 208 6.88 28.76 4.64
C TYR A 208 6.13 27.77 3.73
N ILE A 209 5.77 28.15 2.49
CA ILE A 209 4.88 27.33 1.64
C ILE A 209 5.63 26.59 0.52
N LYS A 210 6.53 27.27 -0.21
CA LYS A 210 7.16 26.81 -1.46
C LYS A 210 7.80 25.43 -1.32
N ASN A 211 8.74 25.29 -0.39
CA ASN A 211 9.52 24.07 -0.20
C ASN A 211 8.67 22.94 0.40
N HIS A 212 7.70 23.29 1.24
CA HIS A 212 6.79 22.33 1.84
C HIS A 212 5.89 21.67 0.77
N MET A 213 5.33 22.47 -0.13
CA MET A 213 4.45 22.00 -1.21
C MET A 213 5.15 21.18 -2.30
N ILE A 214 6.42 21.47 -2.59
CA ILE A 214 7.22 20.69 -3.56
C ILE A 214 7.40 19.25 -3.07
N LYS A 215 7.74 19.06 -1.78
CA LYS A 215 7.91 17.73 -1.19
C LYS A 215 6.64 16.87 -1.23
N LYS A 216 5.46 17.51 -1.20
CA LYS A 216 4.14 16.87 -1.16
C LYS A 216 3.48 16.77 -2.55
N ASN A 217 4.26 16.92 -3.63
CA ASN A 217 3.84 16.77 -5.03
C ASN A 217 2.45 17.37 -5.38
N ILE A 218 2.35 18.70 -5.35
CA ILE A 218 1.12 19.45 -5.68
C ILE A 218 0.54 19.17 -7.08
N THR A 219 1.30 18.50 -7.96
CA THR A 219 0.82 18.11 -9.30
C THR A 219 -0.11 16.90 -9.30
N LEU A 220 -0.30 16.24 -8.15
CA LEU A 220 -1.20 15.10 -7.99
C LEU A 220 -2.69 15.47 -8.13
N PHE A 221 -3.06 16.74 -7.94
CA PHE A 221 -4.45 17.22 -8.10
C PHE A 221 -4.79 17.59 -9.57
N LYS A 222 -4.32 16.77 -10.52
CA LYS A 222 -4.59 16.88 -11.97
C LYS A 222 -5.81 16.07 -12.43
N GLY A 223 -6.39 15.23 -11.56
CA GLY A 223 -7.61 14.48 -11.87
C GLY A 223 -8.82 15.38 -12.04
N LYS A 224 -9.82 14.93 -12.81
CA LYS A 224 -11.10 15.65 -12.95
C LYS A 224 -11.87 15.56 -11.64
N CYS A 225 -12.22 16.71 -11.06
CA CYS A 225 -13.27 16.75 -10.05
C CYS A 225 -14.56 16.24 -10.70
N LYS A 226 -15.35 15.43 -9.99
CA LYS A 226 -16.58 14.81 -10.54
C LYS A 226 -17.63 15.84 -11.01
N ASN A 227 -17.42 17.13 -10.74
CA ASN A 227 -18.28 18.25 -11.12
C ASN A 227 -17.63 19.20 -12.16
N GLU A 228 -16.91 18.67 -13.17
CA GLU A 228 -16.68 19.45 -14.40
C GLU A 228 -17.94 19.52 -15.30
N GLU A 229 -18.97 18.74 -14.97
CA GLU A 229 -20.35 19.09 -15.30
C GLU A 229 -20.90 19.96 -14.16
N LYS A 230 -21.46 21.12 -14.54
CA LYS A 230 -22.07 22.15 -13.69
C LYS A 230 -22.49 21.63 -12.30
N ILE A 231 -22.10 22.35 -11.24
CA ILE A 231 -22.86 22.40 -9.99
C ILE A 231 -24.21 23.07 -10.31
N VAL A 232 -25.06 22.32 -10.99
CA VAL A 232 -26.48 22.31 -10.70
C VAL A 232 -26.53 21.50 -9.41
N VAL A 233 -27.22 22.01 -8.38
CA VAL A 233 -27.84 21.11 -7.41
C VAL A 233 -28.68 20.19 -8.27
N GLU A 234 -28.15 19.03 -8.68
CA GLU A 234 -28.92 18.04 -9.41
C GLU A 234 -30.20 17.89 -8.61
N ARG A 235 -31.31 18.27 -9.25
CA ARG A 235 -32.59 17.79 -8.77
C ARG A 235 -32.40 16.30 -8.64
N MET A 236 -32.77 15.75 -7.48
CA MET A 236 -32.94 14.32 -7.29
C MET A 236 -34.10 13.83 -8.17
N ASP A 237 -33.95 13.93 -9.49
CA ASP A 237 -34.92 13.60 -10.54
C ASP A 237 -34.37 12.45 -11.39
N ALA A 238 -33.73 11.45 -10.75
CA ALA A 238 -33.61 10.14 -11.36
C ALA A 238 -34.73 9.25 -10.79
N SER A 239 -35.70 8.92 -11.64
CA SER A 239 -36.79 7.95 -11.42
C SER A 239 -36.27 6.50 -11.33
N GLU A 240 -35.07 6.28 -10.80
CA GLU A 240 -34.46 4.96 -10.79
C GLU A 240 -35.15 4.09 -9.74
N THR A 241 -35.99 3.16 -10.23
CA THR A 241 -36.76 2.19 -9.43
C THR A 241 -35.83 1.14 -8.80
N ILE A 242 -34.83 0.64 -9.55
CA ILE A 242 -33.85 -0.35 -9.07
C ILE A 242 -32.44 0.20 -9.24
N SER A 243 -31.64 0.11 -8.18
CA SER A 243 -30.29 0.69 -8.13
C SER A 243 -29.18 -0.32 -8.43
N ASN A 244 -29.48 -1.63 -8.31
CA ASN A 244 -28.52 -2.68 -8.63
C ASN A 244 -28.44 -2.83 -10.16
N PRO A 245 -27.27 -2.58 -10.80
CA PRO A 245 -27.17 -2.58 -12.26
C PRO A 245 -27.51 -3.92 -12.91
N ALA A 246 -27.12 -5.04 -12.28
CA ALA A 246 -27.40 -6.37 -12.81
C ALA A 246 -28.89 -6.69 -12.77
N LEU A 247 -29.56 -6.39 -11.64
CA LEU A 247 -31.02 -6.55 -11.55
C LEU A 247 -31.76 -5.63 -12.53
N LYS A 248 -31.30 -4.39 -12.68
CA LYS A 248 -31.86 -3.43 -13.63
C LYS A 248 -31.80 -3.97 -15.05
N GLU A 249 -30.64 -4.48 -15.47
CA GLU A 249 -30.48 -5.10 -16.80
C GLU A 249 -31.45 -6.29 -16.99
N LEU A 250 -31.63 -7.14 -15.97
CA LEU A 250 -32.56 -8.26 -16.02
C LEU A 250 -34.01 -7.80 -16.17
N VAL A 251 -34.42 -6.76 -15.42
CA VAL A 251 -35.79 -6.21 -15.46
C VAL A 251 -36.08 -5.48 -16.76
N GLU A 252 -35.10 -4.79 -17.33
CA GLU A 252 -35.21 -4.14 -18.64
C GLU A 252 -35.40 -5.16 -19.77
N LYS A 253 -34.73 -6.32 -19.66
CA LYS A 253 -34.83 -7.40 -20.66
C LYS A 253 -36.08 -8.24 -20.49
N GLU A 254 -36.60 -8.35 -19.28
CA GLU A 254 -37.70 -9.26 -18.98
C GLU A 254 -38.86 -8.53 -18.27
N ALA A 255 -39.84 -8.10 -19.07
CA ALA A 255 -40.95 -7.27 -18.62
C ALA A 255 -41.76 -7.86 -17.45
N SER A 256 -41.90 -9.19 -17.36
CA SER A 256 -42.62 -9.83 -16.26
C SER A 256 -41.93 -9.66 -14.90
N LEU A 257 -40.64 -9.31 -14.84
CA LEU A 257 -40.00 -8.98 -13.56
C LEU A 257 -40.48 -7.63 -13.00
N LYS A 258 -41.09 -6.78 -13.84
CA LYS A 258 -41.80 -5.58 -13.37
C LYS A 258 -43.06 -5.93 -12.57
N ASP A 259 -43.54 -7.17 -12.65
CA ASP A 259 -44.69 -7.61 -11.87
C ASP A 259 -44.39 -7.88 -10.40
N VAL A 260 -43.10 -7.91 -10.01
CA VAL A 260 -42.70 -8.15 -8.63
C VAL A 260 -43.17 -7.00 -7.73
N SER A 261 -43.74 -7.36 -6.58
CA SER A 261 -44.33 -6.43 -5.62
C SER A 261 -43.47 -5.22 -5.28
N ILE A 262 -42.19 -5.44 -4.94
CA ILE A 262 -41.28 -4.33 -4.59
C ILE A 262 -41.06 -3.37 -5.77
N TYR A 263 -41.06 -3.86 -7.01
CA TYR A 263 -40.91 -3.03 -8.21
C TYR A 263 -42.11 -2.11 -8.40
N LYS A 264 -43.33 -2.68 -8.41
CA LYS A 264 -44.58 -1.91 -8.54
C LYS A 264 -44.69 -0.85 -7.46
N PHE A 265 -44.32 -1.21 -6.24
CA PHE A 265 -44.33 -0.28 -5.11
C PHE A 265 -43.32 0.85 -5.30
N TYR A 266 -42.09 0.56 -5.73
CA TYR A 266 -41.10 1.60 -6.00
C TYR A 266 -41.48 2.51 -7.17
N GLU A 267 -42.11 1.99 -8.23
CA GLU A 267 -42.67 2.80 -9.31
C GLU A 267 -43.74 3.75 -8.78
N LEU A 268 -44.66 3.24 -7.94
CA LEU A 268 -45.65 4.07 -7.27
C LEU A 268 -44.99 5.19 -6.47
N LEU A 269 -44.00 4.86 -5.63
CA LEU A 269 -43.29 5.85 -4.83
C LEU A 269 -42.59 6.89 -5.69
N ASN A 270 -41.99 6.49 -6.81
CA ASN A 270 -41.35 7.41 -7.77
C ASN A 270 -42.37 8.33 -8.45
N ASN A 271 -43.60 7.86 -8.72
CA ASN A 271 -44.68 8.68 -9.28
C ASN A 271 -45.18 9.70 -8.24
N VAL A 272 -45.47 9.25 -7.01
CA VAL A 272 -45.89 10.14 -5.91
C VAL A 272 -44.82 11.18 -5.58
N TYR A 273 -43.54 10.80 -5.68
CA TYR A 273 -42.41 11.70 -5.48
C TYR A 273 -42.37 12.90 -6.43
N SER A 274 -43.00 12.80 -7.62
CA SER A 274 -43.07 13.89 -8.59
C SER A 274 -44.18 14.91 -8.31
N GLU A 275 -45.11 14.61 -7.39
CA GLU A 275 -46.22 15.49 -7.02
C GLU A 275 -45.82 16.41 -5.85
N ASN A 276 -45.77 17.72 -6.09
CA ASN A 276 -45.52 18.73 -5.05
C ASN A 276 -46.75 18.88 -4.14
N VAL A 277 -46.90 18.01 -3.15
CA VAL A 277 -47.96 18.15 -2.14
C VAL A 277 -47.47 19.06 -1.00
N GLU A 278 -48.12 20.20 -0.79
CA GLU A 278 -47.86 21.10 0.33
C GLU A 278 -48.52 20.59 1.62
N SER A 279 -47.86 20.73 2.77
CA SER A 279 -48.40 20.27 4.06
C SER A 279 -47.97 21.16 5.23
N ASN A 280 -48.96 21.82 5.82
CA ASN A 280 -48.82 22.68 7.01
C ASN A 280 -48.13 21.97 8.19
N THR A 281 -48.33 20.66 8.37
CA THR A 281 -47.68 19.87 9.43
C THR A 281 -46.16 19.81 9.24
N CYS A 282 -45.71 19.74 8.00
CA CYS A 282 -44.29 19.63 7.65
C CYS A 282 -43.59 20.98 7.62
N ASP A 283 -44.31 22.06 7.31
CA ASP A 283 -43.83 23.43 7.49
C ASP A 283 -43.49 23.74 8.95
N LEU A 284 -44.36 23.32 9.88
CA LEU A 284 -44.14 23.49 11.32
C LEU A 284 -42.91 22.71 11.80
N LEU A 285 -42.74 21.47 11.32
CA LEU A 285 -41.59 20.63 11.67
C LEU A 285 -40.26 21.14 11.05
N ALA A 286 -40.30 21.77 9.89
CA ALA A 286 -39.12 22.36 9.27
C ALA A 286 -38.64 23.62 10.01
N ARG A 287 -39.57 24.41 10.57
CA ARG A 287 -39.26 25.65 11.31
C ARG A 287 -38.63 25.40 12.69
N SER A 288 -38.93 24.28 13.34
CA SER A 288 -38.46 23.99 14.71
C SER A 288 -37.04 23.41 14.80
N ASN A 289 -36.46 22.91 13.70
CA ASN A 289 -35.25 22.08 13.72
C ASN A 289 -33.94 22.77 13.24
N GLY A 290 -33.96 24.07 12.89
CA GLY A 290 -32.74 24.88 12.70
C GLY A 290 -31.78 24.50 11.55
N ILE A 291 -32.13 23.55 10.69
CA ILE A 291 -31.41 23.19 9.45
C ILE A 291 -32.16 23.82 8.26
N ASN A 292 -31.46 24.08 7.14
CA ASN A 292 -32.03 24.57 5.87
C ASN A 292 -33.42 23.96 5.59
N GLY A 293 -34.49 24.70 5.94
CA GLY A 293 -35.84 24.16 6.08
C GLY A 293 -36.40 23.52 4.81
N ARG A 294 -35.84 23.86 3.64
CA ARG A 294 -36.25 23.36 2.33
C ARG A 294 -36.08 21.85 2.14
N HIS A 295 -35.02 21.23 2.70
CA HIS A 295 -34.82 19.78 2.55
C HIS A 295 -35.75 18.99 3.48
N ILE A 296 -35.85 19.41 4.75
CA ILE A 296 -36.73 18.79 5.74
C ILE A 296 -38.19 18.87 5.29
N TYR A 297 -38.59 20.04 4.79
CA TYR A 297 -39.92 20.26 4.25
C TYR A 297 -40.27 19.30 3.10
N ARG A 298 -39.41 19.20 2.07
CA ARG A 298 -39.62 18.31 0.91
C ARG A 298 -39.74 16.85 1.32
N TYR A 299 -38.86 16.40 2.20
CA TYR A 299 -38.80 15.02 2.68
C TYR A 299 -39.95 14.64 3.60
N CYS A 300 -40.39 15.57 4.46
CA CYS A 300 -41.57 15.39 5.31
C CYS A 300 -42.84 15.31 4.45
N ASN A 301 -43.00 16.20 3.48
CA ASN A 301 -44.15 16.19 2.56
C ASN A 301 -44.20 14.89 1.77
N MET A 302 -43.06 14.44 1.26
CA MET A 302 -42.91 13.13 0.60
C MET A 302 -43.36 11.99 1.52
N LEU A 303 -42.83 11.92 2.75
CA LEU A 303 -43.18 10.87 3.70
C LEU A 303 -44.67 10.89 4.04
N LYS A 304 -45.25 12.07 4.23
CA LYS A 304 -46.69 12.23 4.48
C LYS A 304 -47.51 11.78 3.28
N ALA A 305 -47.20 12.24 2.07
CA ALA A 305 -47.93 11.87 0.84
C ALA A 305 -47.90 10.35 0.62
N ILE A 306 -46.76 9.72 0.86
CA ILE A 306 -46.61 8.25 0.79
C ILE A 306 -47.46 7.56 1.86
N LEU A 307 -47.41 8.03 3.12
CA LEU A 307 -48.20 7.45 4.19
C LEU A 307 -49.71 7.65 4.00
N ASP A 308 -50.13 8.74 3.35
CA ASP A 308 -51.54 9.08 3.07
C ASP A 308 -52.09 8.30 1.87
N LYS A 309 -51.36 8.24 0.74
CA LYS A 309 -51.79 7.49 -0.47
C LYS A 309 -51.71 5.97 -0.33
N ARG A 310 -50.85 5.46 0.55
CA ARG A 310 -50.70 4.02 0.81
C ARG A 310 -52.01 3.31 1.15
N TYR A 311 -52.94 4.00 1.83
CA TYR A 311 -54.20 3.38 2.25
C TYR A 311 -55.19 3.25 1.07
N SER A 312 -55.31 4.28 0.22
CA SER A 312 -56.27 4.30 -0.90
C SER A 312 -55.88 3.39 -2.07
N GLU A 313 -54.58 3.17 -2.30
CA GLU A 313 -54.09 2.42 -3.48
C GLU A 313 -53.55 1.01 -3.15
N SER A 314 -53.53 0.62 -1.86
CA SER A 314 -53.18 -0.75 -1.44
C SER A 314 -54.07 -1.82 -2.10
N SER A 315 -55.33 -1.46 -2.35
CA SER A 315 -56.34 -2.27 -3.04
C SER A 315 -56.07 -2.44 -4.54
N SER A 316 -55.57 -1.41 -5.22
CA SER A 316 -55.27 -1.46 -6.66
C SER A 316 -53.97 -2.21 -6.99
N LEU A 317 -53.06 -2.33 -6.03
CA LEU A 317 -51.80 -3.09 -6.18
C LEU A 317 -51.93 -4.58 -5.79
N GLY A 318 -53.10 -5.02 -5.31
CA GLY A 318 -53.31 -6.39 -4.83
C GLY A 318 -52.50 -6.73 -3.57
N MET A 319 -52.15 -5.73 -2.75
CA MET A 319 -51.24 -5.87 -1.61
C MET A 319 -51.91 -5.65 -0.24
N VAL A 320 -53.24 -5.78 -0.18
CA VAL A 320 -54.09 -5.43 0.97
C VAL A 320 -53.71 -6.18 2.26
N GLU A 321 -53.10 -7.36 2.16
CA GLU A 321 -52.89 -8.26 3.32
C GLU A 321 -51.55 -8.09 4.06
N ASN A 322 -50.61 -7.25 3.61
CA ASN A 322 -49.29 -7.19 4.25
C ASN A 322 -48.75 -5.77 4.44
N ASN A 323 -49.45 -5.00 5.26
CA ASN A 323 -49.04 -3.65 5.68
C ASN A 323 -47.58 -3.60 6.14
N ASN A 324 -47.09 -4.61 6.87
CA ASN A 324 -45.71 -4.64 7.33
C ASN A 324 -44.70 -4.72 6.16
N LYS A 325 -45.00 -5.47 5.09
CA LYS A 325 -44.12 -5.62 3.94
C LYS A 325 -43.95 -4.32 3.14
N MET A 326 -45.03 -3.57 2.93
CA MET A 326 -44.95 -2.24 2.30
C MET A 326 -44.10 -1.26 3.12
N CYS A 327 -44.19 -1.34 4.46
CA CYS A 327 -43.34 -0.55 5.34
C CYS A 327 -41.87 -0.91 5.18
N GLU A 328 -41.54 -2.19 5.02
CA GLU A 328 -40.18 -2.63 4.72
C GLU A 328 -39.67 -2.03 3.41
N TYR A 329 -40.44 -2.10 2.33
CA TYR A 329 -40.07 -1.51 1.04
C TYR A 329 -39.83 -0.01 1.16
N LEU A 330 -40.74 0.71 1.83
CA LEU A 330 -40.61 2.15 2.04
C LEU A 330 -39.31 2.49 2.80
N ASN A 331 -38.96 1.69 3.82
CA ASN A 331 -37.72 1.84 4.56
C ASN A 331 -36.47 1.71 3.67
N TYR A 332 -36.38 0.71 2.78
CA TYR A 332 -35.23 0.64 1.85
C TYR A 332 -35.25 1.75 0.79
N TRP A 333 -36.42 2.10 0.27
CA TRP A 333 -36.54 3.12 -0.77
C TRP A 333 -36.12 4.51 -0.29
N ILE A 334 -36.64 4.96 0.86
CA ILE A 334 -36.40 6.32 1.38
C ILE A 334 -34.92 6.51 1.76
N HIS A 335 -34.31 5.48 2.33
CA HIS A 335 -32.90 5.48 2.68
C HIS A 335 -32.00 5.40 1.46
N HIS A 336 -32.45 4.79 0.37
CA HIS A 336 -31.75 4.86 -0.90
C HIS A 336 -31.78 6.29 -1.48
N LYS A 337 -32.89 7.01 -1.38
CA LYS A 337 -32.98 8.39 -1.87
C LYS A 337 -32.03 9.35 -1.14
N THR A 338 -31.58 9.04 0.07
CA THR A 338 -30.57 9.84 0.77
C THR A 338 -29.12 9.51 0.39
N LYS A 339 -28.88 8.68 -0.63
CA LYS A 339 -27.54 8.28 -1.12
C LYS A 339 -26.79 9.49 -1.69
N GLY A 340 -25.47 9.57 -1.44
CA GLY A 340 -24.64 10.68 -1.92
C GLY A 340 -24.89 12.04 -1.26
N ASN A 341 -25.82 12.13 -0.30
CA ASN A 341 -26.11 13.38 0.41
C ASN A 341 -25.14 13.58 1.59
N ILE A 342 -24.41 14.71 1.60
CA ILE A 342 -23.46 15.07 2.66
C ILE A 342 -24.08 15.21 4.06
N HIS A 343 -25.41 15.35 4.16
CA HIS A 343 -26.15 15.45 5.41
C HIS A 343 -27.00 14.19 5.70
N ARG A 344 -26.73 13.06 5.04
CA ARG A 344 -27.47 11.79 5.16
C ARG A 344 -27.82 11.43 6.61
N SER A 345 -26.85 11.40 7.52
CA SER A 345 -27.11 11.03 8.93
C SER A 345 -28.11 11.96 9.63
N ARG A 346 -28.01 13.28 9.40
CA ARG A 346 -28.95 14.27 9.96
C ARG A 346 -30.32 14.13 9.33
N ILE A 347 -30.38 14.00 8.01
CA ILE A 347 -31.62 13.79 7.25
C ILE A 347 -32.34 12.54 7.75
N ILE A 348 -31.63 11.43 7.93
CA ILE A 348 -32.17 10.17 8.45
C ILE A 348 -32.78 10.33 9.85
N LYS A 349 -32.07 11.00 10.76
CA LYS A 349 -32.59 11.23 12.13
C LYS A 349 -33.87 12.07 12.11
N LEU A 350 -33.91 13.09 11.27
CA LEU A 350 -35.08 13.95 11.10
C LEU A 350 -36.24 13.17 10.48
N PHE A 351 -35.96 12.32 9.48
CA PHE A 351 -36.95 11.41 8.92
C PHE A 351 -37.58 10.54 9.98
N TYR A 352 -36.79 9.89 10.83
CA TYR A 352 -37.32 9.04 11.90
C TYR A 352 -38.21 9.81 12.86
N TYR A 353 -37.76 11.00 13.28
CA TYR A 353 -38.55 11.87 14.14
C TYR A 353 -39.89 12.26 13.49
N THR A 354 -39.85 12.73 12.25
CA THR A 354 -41.05 13.07 11.47
C THR A 354 -41.96 11.86 11.30
N TRP A 355 -41.41 10.68 11.01
CA TRP A 355 -42.15 9.45 10.82
C TRP A 355 -42.87 9.01 12.09
N ASP A 356 -42.21 9.11 13.25
CA ASP A 356 -42.82 8.83 14.55
C ASP A 356 -43.93 9.81 14.89
N VAL A 357 -43.75 11.09 14.58
CA VAL A 357 -44.80 12.11 14.75
C VAL A 357 -46.01 11.80 13.86
N LEU A 358 -45.78 11.48 12.57
CA LEU A 358 -46.85 11.13 11.64
C LEU A 358 -47.59 9.86 12.06
N ASN A 359 -46.89 8.85 12.56
CA ASN A 359 -47.51 7.64 13.11
C ASN A 359 -48.43 7.96 14.30
N LYS A 360 -48.02 8.88 15.20
CA LYS A 360 -48.85 9.27 16.36
C LYS A 360 -50.16 9.98 15.97
N ILE A 361 -50.21 10.59 14.79
CA ILE A 361 -51.37 11.35 14.31
C ILE A 361 -52.40 10.42 13.63
N LYS A 362 -52.01 9.21 13.21
CA LYS A 362 -52.87 8.27 12.47
C LYS A 362 -53.52 7.21 13.38
N GLU A 363 -54.57 6.55 12.87
CA GLU A 363 -55.19 5.40 13.54
C GLU A 363 -54.21 4.20 13.66
N LYS A 364 -54.29 3.46 14.77
CA LYS A 364 -53.34 2.38 15.13
C LYS A 364 -53.12 1.32 14.04
N ASN A 365 -54.13 1.07 13.21
CA ASN A 365 -54.13 0.02 12.17
C ASN A 365 -53.34 0.42 10.90
N THR A 366 -52.85 1.66 10.83
CA THR A 366 -52.08 2.20 9.68
C THR A 366 -50.60 2.45 10.00
N HIS A 367 -50.17 2.15 11.23
CA HIS A 367 -48.82 2.45 11.72
C HIS A 367 -47.73 1.78 10.87
N CYS A 368 -46.73 2.58 10.48
CA CYS A 368 -45.59 2.12 9.70
C CYS A 368 -44.31 2.41 10.47
N LYS A 369 -43.68 1.40 11.05
CA LYS A 369 -42.45 1.61 11.82
C LYS A 369 -41.28 1.84 10.87
N HIS A 370 -40.52 2.90 11.12
CA HIS A 370 -39.25 3.08 10.44
C HIS A 370 -38.20 2.13 11.02
N LYS A 371 -37.21 1.78 10.18
CA LYS A 371 -36.03 1.01 10.54
C LYS A 371 -34.85 1.94 10.65
N TYR A 372 -34.06 1.73 11.70
CA TYR A 372 -32.83 2.47 11.94
C TYR A 372 -31.68 1.96 11.07
N PHE A 373 -31.49 2.52 9.88
CA PHE A 373 -30.27 2.37 9.06
C PHE A 373 -29.23 3.46 9.33
N ASN A 374 -28.81 3.64 10.58
CA ASN A 374 -27.68 4.52 10.92
C ASN A 374 -26.34 3.81 10.65
N ILE A 375 -26.13 3.43 9.39
CA ILE A 375 -24.99 2.66 8.89
C ILE A 375 -24.42 3.35 7.65
N GLY A 376 -23.18 3.02 7.29
CA GLY A 376 -22.54 3.59 6.11
C GLY A 376 -23.26 3.26 4.81
N GLU A 377 -23.03 4.07 3.78
CA GLU A 377 -23.69 3.92 2.46
C GLU A 377 -23.38 2.56 1.81
N LYS A 378 -22.17 2.04 2.01
CA LYS A 378 -21.74 0.73 1.47
C LYS A 378 -22.52 -0.41 2.12
N GLU A 379 -22.60 -0.40 3.45
CA GLU A 379 -23.35 -1.36 4.26
C GLU A 379 -24.83 -1.33 3.90
N PHE A 380 -25.41 -0.13 3.80
CA PHE A 380 -26.81 0.04 3.38
C PHE A 380 -27.06 -0.50 1.97
N THR A 381 -26.16 -0.22 1.02
CA THR A 381 -26.28 -0.72 -0.36
C THR A 381 -26.30 -2.25 -0.38
N ARG A 382 -25.42 -2.92 0.38
CA ARG A 382 -25.41 -4.38 0.50
C ARG A 382 -26.72 -4.93 1.08
N LYS A 383 -27.27 -4.29 2.12
CA LYS A 383 -28.58 -4.66 2.70
C LYS A 383 -29.70 -4.56 1.67
N LYS A 384 -29.81 -3.41 0.99
CA LYS A 384 -30.84 -3.17 -0.03
C LYS A 384 -30.74 -4.18 -1.17
N ASP A 385 -29.53 -4.40 -1.69
CA ASP A 385 -29.29 -5.34 -2.77
C ASP A 385 -29.71 -6.78 -2.41
N LEU A 386 -29.31 -7.26 -1.23
CA LEU A 386 -29.66 -8.61 -0.81
C LEU A 386 -31.17 -8.74 -0.55
N TYR A 387 -31.77 -7.70 0.03
CA TYR A 387 -33.21 -7.65 0.24
C TYR A 387 -33.99 -7.68 -1.09
N GLU A 388 -33.61 -6.84 -2.06
CA GLU A 388 -34.19 -6.85 -3.41
C GLU A 388 -34.02 -8.21 -4.08
N PHE A 389 -32.83 -8.81 -4.02
CA PHE A 389 -32.63 -10.16 -4.54
C PHE A 389 -33.65 -11.17 -3.98
N LEU A 390 -33.88 -11.15 -2.67
CA LEU A 390 -34.85 -12.05 -2.02
C LEU A 390 -36.28 -11.86 -2.51
N GLU A 391 -36.68 -10.62 -2.81
CA GLU A 391 -38.01 -10.31 -3.37
C GLU A 391 -38.16 -10.76 -4.82
N PHE A 392 -37.12 -10.59 -5.64
CA PHE A 392 -37.16 -10.97 -7.06
C PHE A 392 -36.93 -12.47 -7.29
N TYR A 393 -36.36 -13.17 -6.31
CA TYR A 393 -35.89 -14.55 -6.49
C TYR A 393 -36.96 -15.51 -7.01
N ASP A 394 -38.19 -15.49 -6.46
CA ASP A 394 -39.22 -16.47 -6.85
C ASP A 394 -39.66 -16.29 -8.32
N SER A 395 -39.66 -15.04 -8.80
CA SER A 395 -39.91 -14.72 -10.21
C SER A 395 -38.74 -15.17 -11.10
N ILE A 396 -37.49 -14.92 -10.67
CA ILE A 396 -36.28 -15.40 -11.37
C ILE A 396 -36.26 -16.93 -11.43
N LYS A 397 -36.58 -17.61 -10.33
CA LYS A 397 -36.71 -19.07 -10.25
C LYS A 397 -37.74 -19.62 -11.23
N GLY A 398 -38.91 -18.97 -11.33
CA GLY A 398 -39.94 -19.33 -12.31
C GLY A 398 -39.41 -19.26 -13.75
N LYS A 399 -38.59 -18.25 -14.06
CA LYS A 399 -37.95 -18.12 -15.39
C LYS A 399 -36.90 -19.18 -15.65
N LEU A 400 -36.09 -19.52 -14.64
CA LEU A 400 -35.11 -20.61 -14.74
C LEU A 400 -35.76 -21.98 -14.96
N LYS A 401 -36.96 -22.21 -14.41
CA LYS A 401 -37.70 -23.47 -14.61
C LYS A 401 -38.18 -23.67 -16.06
N ASN A 402 -38.58 -22.60 -16.75
CA ASN A 402 -39.24 -22.69 -18.05
C ASN A 402 -38.28 -22.89 -19.24
N GLY A 403 -37.01 -23.22 -18.99
CA GLY A 403 -36.10 -23.90 -19.92
C GLY A 403 -35.67 -23.17 -21.20
N GLY A 404 -36.18 -21.97 -21.50
CA GLY A 404 -36.03 -21.36 -22.83
C GLY A 404 -35.52 -19.91 -22.88
N SER A 405 -35.05 -19.31 -21.78
CA SER A 405 -34.55 -17.93 -21.85
C SER A 405 -33.08 -17.86 -22.27
N THR A 406 -32.76 -16.99 -23.24
CA THR A 406 -31.38 -16.60 -23.59
C THR A 406 -30.63 -15.92 -22.43
N ASN A 407 -31.33 -15.62 -21.32
CA ASN A 407 -30.83 -14.92 -20.15
C ASN A 407 -30.50 -15.86 -18.96
N ASN A 408 -30.62 -17.19 -19.09
CA ASN A 408 -30.36 -18.12 -17.98
C ASN A 408 -28.97 -17.93 -17.36
N ALA A 409 -27.94 -17.72 -18.18
CA ALA A 409 -26.59 -17.40 -17.70
C ALA A 409 -26.59 -16.14 -16.81
N LYS A 410 -27.28 -15.07 -17.23
CA LYS A 410 -27.37 -13.82 -16.47
C LYS A 410 -28.14 -13.95 -15.16
N TYR A 411 -29.20 -14.76 -15.15
CA TYR A 411 -29.90 -15.09 -13.91
C TYR A 411 -28.97 -15.83 -12.95
N CYS A 412 -28.22 -16.80 -13.45
CA CYS A 412 -27.24 -17.53 -12.64
C CYS A 412 -26.10 -16.63 -12.15
N ASP A 413 -25.58 -15.72 -12.97
CA ASP A 413 -24.57 -14.74 -12.56
C ASP A 413 -25.10 -13.79 -11.47
N TYR A 414 -26.33 -13.32 -11.61
CA TYR A 414 -26.98 -12.47 -10.61
C TYR A 414 -27.24 -13.24 -9.30
N ILE A 415 -27.64 -14.51 -9.37
CA ILE A 415 -27.77 -15.38 -8.19
C ILE A 415 -26.39 -15.57 -7.54
N LYS A 416 -25.35 -15.95 -8.30
CA LYS A 416 -23.98 -16.13 -7.79
C LYS A 416 -23.51 -14.89 -7.04
N SER A 417 -23.63 -13.71 -7.65
CA SER A 417 -23.19 -12.45 -7.05
C SER A 417 -23.91 -12.13 -5.73
N ASN A 418 -25.18 -12.52 -5.56
CA ASN A 418 -25.89 -12.32 -4.31
C ASN A 418 -25.55 -13.36 -3.24
N PHE A 419 -25.20 -14.59 -3.63
CA PHE A 419 -24.63 -15.58 -2.70
C PHE A 419 -23.24 -15.14 -2.19
N GLU A 420 -22.39 -14.61 -3.08
CA GLU A 420 -21.11 -13.98 -2.72
C GLU A 420 -21.30 -12.82 -1.73
N LYS A 421 -22.29 -11.97 -2.00
CA LYS A 421 -22.66 -10.84 -1.14
C LYS A 421 -23.16 -11.29 0.23
N TYR A 422 -24.02 -12.31 0.27
CA TYR A 422 -24.48 -12.93 1.53
C TYR A 422 -23.29 -13.44 2.34
N TYR A 423 -22.40 -14.21 1.71
CA TYR A 423 -21.22 -14.76 2.36
C TYR A 423 -20.34 -13.63 2.93
N TYR A 424 -20.07 -12.59 2.13
CA TYR A 424 -19.36 -11.41 2.60
C TYR A 424 -20.02 -10.75 3.82
N MET A 425 -21.34 -10.54 3.78
CA MET A 425 -22.09 -9.91 4.87
C MET A 425 -21.97 -10.73 6.16
N VAL A 426 -22.07 -12.05 6.08
CA VAL A 426 -21.88 -12.95 7.23
C VAL A 426 -20.47 -12.84 7.79
N GLN A 427 -19.45 -12.89 6.93
CA GLN A 427 -18.06 -12.76 7.38
C GLN A 427 -17.76 -11.38 7.98
N GLU A 428 -18.29 -10.30 7.39
CA GLU A 428 -18.09 -8.95 7.91
C GLU A 428 -18.69 -8.77 9.32
N ASP A 429 -19.92 -9.24 9.55
CA ASP A 429 -20.56 -9.20 10.86
C ASP A 429 -19.77 -10.05 11.87
N LYS A 430 -19.33 -11.25 11.49
CA LYS A 430 -18.49 -12.13 12.32
C LYS A 430 -17.17 -11.43 12.70
N CYS A 431 -16.48 -10.85 11.73
CA CYS A 431 -15.18 -10.20 11.93
C CYS A 431 -15.23 -8.90 12.73
N LYS A 432 -16.30 -8.12 12.55
CA LYS A 432 -16.47 -6.84 13.25
C LYS A 432 -17.19 -7.00 14.59
N ASN A 433 -17.57 -8.22 14.96
CA ASN A 433 -18.49 -8.51 16.07
C ASN A 433 -19.71 -7.58 16.02
N ALA A 434 -20.29 -7.47 14.84
CA ALA A 434 -21.39 -6.57 14.53
C ALA A 434 -22.64 -7.37 14.15
N SER A 435 -23.79 -6.71 14.15
CA SER A 435 -25.08 -7.29 13.73
C SER A 435 -25.73 -6.46 12.63
N ILE A 436 -24.89 -5.87 11.77
CA ILE A 436 -25.31 -4.90 10.75
C ILE A 436 -26.27 -5.56 9.79
N TYR A 437 -26.08 -6.83 9.43
CA TYR A 437 -26.82 -7.54 8.38
C TYR A 437 -27.76 -8.64 8.90
N SER A 438 -27.90 -8.76 10.21
CA SER A 438 -28.66 -9.81 10.90
C SER A 438 -30.02 -10.14 10.29
N ASN A 439 -30.82 -9.13 9.95
CA ASN A 439 -32.15 -9.33 9.38
C ASN A 439 -32.11 -9.95 7.97
N GLU A 440 -31.32 -9.39 7.06
CA GLU A 440 -31.26 -9.84 5.66
C GLU A 440 -30.56 -11.20 5.56
N THR A 441 -29.52 -11.44 6.37
CA THR A 441 -28.84 -12.74 6.40
C THR A 441 -29.74 -13.84 6.98
N LEU A 442 -30.60 -13.52 7.95
CA LEU A 442 -31.61 -14.45 8.45
C LEU A 442 -32.66 -14.77 7.38
N LEU A 443 -33.19 -13.75 6.69
CA LEU A 443 -34.15 -13.96 5.60
C LEU A 443 -33.56 -14.81 4.47
N PHE A 444 -32.31 -14.53 4.09
CA PHE A 444 -31.58 -15.31 3.10
C PHE A 444 -31.42 -16.77 3.55
N ARG A 445 -30.94 -16.98 4.79
CA ARG A 445 -30.77 -18.32 5.35
C ARG A 445 -32.10 -19.08 5.36
N ASN A 446 -33.19 -18.47 5.78
CA ASN A 446 -34.49 -19.14 5.81
C ASN A 446 -34.99 -19.52 4.41
N LYS A 447 -34.65 -18.74 3.38
CA LYS A 447 -35.07 -19.01 2.01
C LYS A 447 -34.25 -20.09 1.30
N PHE A 448 -32.95 -20.19 1.63
CA PHE A 448 -32.00 -21.00 0.88
C PHE A 448 -31.36 -22.15 1.66
N LYS A 449 -31.47 -22.20 2.99
CA LYS A 449 -30.87 -23.29 3.79
C LYS A 449 -31.50 -24.65 3.48
N ASP A 450 -32.73 -24.66 2.97
CA ASP A 450 -33.45 -25.88 2.60
C ASP A 450 -32.80 -26.56 1.39
N LYS A 451 -32.42 -27.84 1.56
CA LYS A 451 -31.73 -28.65 0.54
C LYS A 451 -32.39 -28.67 -0.84
N PRO A 452 -33.74 -28.71 -0.99
CA PRO A 452 -34.38 -28.70 -2.31
C PRO A 452 -34.08 -27.44 -3.12
N GLU A 453 -34.01 -26.28 -2.45
CA GLU A 453 -33.78 -25.00 -3.13
C GLU A 453 -32.37 -24.92 -3.71
N ILE A 454 -31.39 -25.34 -2.93
CA ILE A 454 -29.99 -25.41 -3.37
C ILE A 454 -29.79 -26.47 -4.44
N SER A 455 -30.45 -27.62 -4.32
CA SER A 455 -30.39 -28.67 -5.34
C SER A 455 -30.93 -28.17 -6.68
N PHE A 456 -32.04 -27.43 -6.66
CA PHE A 456 -32.60 -26.79 -7.85
C PHE A 456 -31.61 -25.81 -8.49
N LEU A 457 -30.99 -24.92 -7.71
CA LEU A 457 -30.03 -23.95 -8.23
C LEU A 457 -28.76 -24.62 -8.75
N ASN A 458 -28.26 -25.65 -8.07
CA ASN A 458 -27.10 -26.42 -8.51
C ASN A 458 -27.38 -27.12 -9.85
N GLU A 459 -28.58 -27.68 -10.04
CA GLU A 459 -29.01 -28.28 -11.31
C GLU A 459 -29.11 -27.24 -12.43
N LYS A 460 -29.75 -26.09 -12.18
CA LYS A 460 -30.02 -25.09 -13.24
C LYS A 460 -28.84 -24.17 -13.57
N CYS A 461 -28.00 -23.87 -12.58
CA CYS A 461 -26.89 -22.93 -12.73
C CYS A 461 -25.52 -23.60 -12.74
N GLY A 462 -25.45 -24.93 -12.62
CA GLY A 462 -24.18 -25.66 -12.59
C GLY A 462 -23.29 -25.34 -11.38
N GLY A 463 -23.83 -24.67 -10.36
CA GLY A 463 -23.11 -24.26 -9.16
C GLY A 463 -22.80 -25.45 -8.27
N LYS A 464 -21.53 -25.67 -7.92
CA LYS A 464 -21.10 -26.67 -6.91
C LYS A 464 -20.80 -26.02 -5.54
N TYR A 465 -21.09 -24.73 -5.40
CA TYR A 465 -20.61 -23.90 -4.28
C TYR A 465 -21.73 -23.18 -3.52
N LEU A 466 -22.99 -23.30 -3.96
CA LEU A 466 -24.11 -22.58 -3.34
C LEU A 466 -24.50 -23.17 -1.98
N ASP A 467 -24.29 -24.47 -1.77
CA ASP A 467 -24.42 -25.13 -0.47
C ASP A 467 -23.28 -24.76 0.48
N LEU A 468 -22.10 -24.45 -0.06
CA LEU A 468 -20.90 -24.21 0.74
C LEU A 468 -20.98 -22.94 1.60
N VAL A 469 -21.75 -21.93 1.17
CA VAL A 469 -21.93 -20.67 1.93
C VAL A 469 -22.63 -20.88 3.29
N PHE A 470 -23.28 -22.03 3.49
CA PHE A 470 -23.95 -22.39 4.75
C PHE A 470 -23.10 -23.31 5.63
N ASN A 471 -21.98 -23.82 5.13
CA ASN A 471 -21.12 -24.73 5.87
C ASN A 471 -20.19 -23.95 6.79
N GLU A 472 -20.19 -24.28 8.09
CA GLU A 472 -19.26 -23.68 9.06
C GLU A 472 -17.81 -24.14 8.81
N ASN A 473 -17.63 -25.28 8.15
CA ASN A 473 -16.33 -25.89 7.80
C ASN A 473 -15.91 -25.63 6.35
N PHE A 474 -16.28 -24.48 5.77
CA PHE A 474 -15.89 -24.07 4.41
C PHE A 474 -14.36 -23.87 4.24
N GLU A 475 -13.59 -24.10 5.30
CA GLU A 475 -12.20 -23.69 5.49
C GLU A 475 -11.15 -24.60 4.86
N GLU A 476 -11.55 -25.74 4.29
CA GLU A 476 -10.60 -26.71 3.73
C GLU A 476 -10.65 -26.71 2.19
N MET A 477 -9.63 -26.06 1.58
CA MET A 477 -9.15 -26.50 0.28
C MET A 477 -8.90 -27.99 0.38
N LYS A 478 -9.61 -28.81 -0.40
CA LYS A 478 -9.25 -30.22 -0.57
C LYS A 478 -7.80 -30.26 -1.05
N SER A 479 -6.90 -30.73 -0.20
CA SER A 479 -5.54 -31.11 -0.55
C SER A 479 -5.60 -32.37 -1.42
N SER A 480 -6.03 -32.24 -2.68
CA SER A 480 -6.07 -33.38 -3.60
C SER A 480 -5.40 -33.08 -4.94
N ALA A 481 -4.43 -32.17 -4.96
CA ALA A 481 -3.46 -32.18 -6.05
C ALA A 481 -2.42 -33.27 -5.72
N ASN A 482 -2.37 -34.33 -6.53
CA ASN A 482 -1.19 -35.18 -6.59
C ASN A 482 -0.02 -34.25 -6.93
N LEU A 483 0.86 -34.01 -5.95
CA LEU A 483 2.00 -33.12 -6.10
C LEU A 483 2.88 -33.65 -7.23
N PRO A 484 3.17 -32.85 -8.26
CA PRO A 484 3.87 -33.34 -9.45
C PRO A 484 5.36 -33.55 -9.18
N GLU A 485 5.87 -34.72 -9.55
CA GLU A 485 7.30 -34.98 -9.75
C GLU A 485 7.84 -34.07 -10.86
N ALA A 486 8.63 -33.07 -10.49
CA ALA A 486 9.14 -32.09 -11.44
C ALA A 486 10.38 -32.63 -12.20
N ASN A 487 10.20 -32.94 -13.49
CA ASN A 487 11.25 -33.18 -14.47
C ASN A 487 11.72 -31.85 -15.14
N ARG A 488 12.23 -30.88 -14.37
CA ARG A 488 12.85 -29.66 -14.93
C ARG A 488 14.30 -29.52 -14.45
N PRO A 489 15.26 -29.09 -15.29
CA PRO A 489 16.64 -28.94 -14.87
C PRO A 489 16.77 -27.90 -13.77
N GLU A 490 17.42 -28.28 -12.68
CA GLU A 490 17.72 -27.44 -11.52
C GLU A 490 18.55 -26.22 -11.96
N ARG A 491 18.12 -25.01 -11.58
CA ARG A 491 18.86 -23.77 -11.85
C ARG A 491 19.93 -23.60 -10.76
N PHE A 492 21.11 -24.16 -10.96
CA PHE A 492 22.28 -23.84 -10.15
C PHE A 492 23.14 -22.75 -10.77
N SER A 493 23.75 -21.94 -9.90
CA SER A 493 24.62 -20.81 -10.21
C SER A 493 25.79 -21.19 -11.15
N PRO A 494 26.29 -20.27 -12.01
CA PRO A 494 27.37 -20.54 -12.98
C PRO A 494 28.70 -21.03 -12.37
N ASN A 495 28.90 -20.87 -11.06
CA ASN A 495 30.14 -21.25 -10.38
C ASN A 495 30.17 -22.71 -9.88
N ALA A 496 29.09 -23.48 -10.07
CA ALA A 496 28.99 -24.88 -9.62
C ALA A 496 29.87 -25.88 -10.42
N GLY A 497 30.60 -25.44 -11.44
CA GLY A 497 31.37 -26.31 -12.35
C GLY A 497 32.56 -27.05 -11.73
N SER A 498 32.98 -26.75 -10.50
CA SER A 498 34.18 -27.32 -9.87
C SER A 498 33.91 -28.46 -8.86
N VAL A 499 32.69 -28.61 -8.36
CA VAL A 499 32.29 -29.73 -7.50
C VAL A 499 31.54 -30.74 -8.36
N ALA A 500 32.29 -31.71 -8.89
CA ALA A 500 31.83 -32.87 -9.67
C ALA A 500 30.30 -32.98 -9.80
N HIS A 501 29.79 -32.67 -11.00
CA HIS A 501 28.46 -33.09 -11.44
C HIS A 501 28.38 -34.61 -11.36
N THR A 502 28.06 -35.15 -10.18
CA THR A 502 27.28 -36.36 -10.14
C THR A 502 25.91 -35.93 -10.66
N LYS A 503 25.57 -36.41 -11.86
CA LYS A 503 24.17 -36.65 -12.24
C LYS A 503 23.61 -37.60 -11.16
N GLY A 504 23.29 -37.06 -9.99
CA GLY A 504 22.92 -37.81 -8.82
C GLY A 504 21.42 -38.08 -8.88
N GLU A 505 21.07 -39.34 -8.67
CA GLU A 505 19.70 -39.80 -8.44
C GLU A 505 18.90 -38.78 -7.61
N ILE A 506 17.68 -38.50 -8.06
CA ILE A 506 16.68 -37.74 -7.32
C ILE A 506 16.60 -38.36 -5.92
N SER A 507 17.13 -37.66 -4.92
CA SER A 507 17.02 -38.08 -3.52
C SER A 507 15.58 -37.85 -3.08
N GLU A 508 14.71 -38.80 -3.36
CA GLU A 508 13.30 -38.74 -2.95
C GLU A 508 13.16 -38.88 -1.45
N ARG A 509 12.25 -38.08 -0.90
CA ARG A 509 11.88 -38.11 0.50
C ARG A 509 11.09 -39.39 0.77
N SER A 510 11.75 -40.40 1.32
CA SER A 510 11.07 -41.66 1.66
C SER A 510 10.06 -41.50 2.80
N HIS A 511 9.05 -42.37 2.88
CA HIS A 511 8.13 -42.44 4.03
C HIS A 511 8.85 -42.58 5.38
N LYS A 512 10.01 -43.26 5.39
CA LYS A 512 10.84 -43.41 6.58
C LYS A 512 11.39 -42.07 7.06
N VAL A 513 11.85 -41.22 6.14
CA VAL A 513 12.34 -39.85 6.43
C VAL A 513 11.20 -38.98 6.96
N GLU A 514 10.03 -39.03 6.33
CA GLU A 514 8.88 -38.22 6.74
C GLU A 514 8.40 -38.55 8.17
N ASN A 515 8.43 -39.84 8.54
CA ASN A 515 8.13 -40.25 9.91
C ASN A 515 9.15 -39.74 10.93
N VAL A 516 10.44 -39.68 10.57
CA VAL A 516 11.48 -39.12 11.45
C VAL A 516 11.22 -37.63 11.69
N LEU A 517 10.96 -36.86 10.63
CA LEU A 517 10.71 -35.42 10.72
C LEU A 517 9.59 -35.07 11.70
N LYS A 518 8.49 -35.85 11.73
CA LYS A 518 7.36 -35.64 12.66
C LYS A 518 7.74 -35.75 14.14
N HIS A 519 8.81 -36.46 14.46
CA HIS A 519 9.30 -36.65 15.83
C HIS A 519 10.44 -35.69 16.19
N LEU A 520 10.88 -34.85 15.26
CA LEU A 520 11.90 -33.84 15.54
C LEU A 520 11.29 -32.59 16.19
N PRO A 521 12.01 -31.92 17.10
CA PRO A 521 11.52 -30.72 17.79
C PRO A 521 11.05 -29.58 16.88
N SER A 522 11.64 -29.40 15.68
CA SER A 522 11.18 -28.42 14.69
C SER A 522 9.73 -28.63 14.25
N TYR A 523 9.26 -29.87 14.22
CA TYR A 523 7.92 -30.21 13.74
C TYR A 523 6.82 -29.55 14.57
N LYS A 524 7.02 -29.45 15.88
CA LYS A 524 6.08 -28.78 16.80
C LYS A 524 5.84 -27.32 16.41
N THR A 525 6.85 -26.62 15.90
CA THR A 525 6.67 -25.24 15.43
C THR A 525 5.73 -25.16 14.22
N TYR A 526 5.80 -26.14 13.31
CA TYR A 526 4.86 -26.22 12.19
C TYR A 526 3.45 -26.63 12.63
N GLU A 527 3.30 -27.46 13.67
CA GLU A 527 1.99 -27.75 14.26
C GLU A 527 1.34 -26.50 14.85
N GLU A 528 2.12 -25.67 15.56
CA GLU A 528 1.64 -24.39 16.08
C GLU A 528 1.19 -23.46 14.93
N LEU A 529 1.97 -23.36 13.86
CA LEU A 529 1.62 -22.56 12.66
C LEU A 529 0.39 -23.09 11.92
N ASN A 530 0.09 -24.39 12.03
CA ASN A 530 -1.09 -25.03 11.44
C ASN A 530 -2.32 -25.04 12.37
N SER A 531 -2.17 -24.56 13.61
CA SER A 531 -3.27 -24.53 14.58
C SER A 531 -4.42 -23.62 14.11
N LYS A 532 -5.64 -24.16 14.14
CA LYS A 532 -6.88 -23.44 13.80
C LYS A 532 -7.43 -22.57 14.94
N GLU A 533 -6.78 -22.60 16.11
CA GLU A 533 -7.24 -21.82 17.27
C GLU A 533 -7.11 -20.32 17.00
N ASN A 534 -8.13 -19.54 17.40
CA ASN A 534 -8.17 -18.08 17.33
C ASN A 534 -8.00 -17.44 15.93
N VAL A 535 -8.06 -18.23 14.85
CA VAL A 535 -7.88 -17.75 13.47
C VAL A 535 -8.89 -16.65 13.10
N ASP A 536 -10.14 -16.81 13.54
CA ASP A 536 -11.21 -15.85 13.29
C ASP A 536 -10.97 -14.46 13.90
N LYS A 537 -10.12 -14.33 14.93
CA LYS A 537 -9.76 -13.01 15.50
C LYS A 537 -9.08 -12.10 14.48
N TYR A 538 -8.48 -12.68 13.45
CA TYR A 538 -7.63 -12.00 12.48
C TYR A 538 -8.29 -11.80 11.11
N CYS A 539 -9.59 -12.08 11.00
CA CYS A 539 -10.27 -12.09 9.70
C CYS A 539 -10.48 -10.71 9.07
N SER A 540 -10.36 -9.62 9.84
CA SER A 540 -10.44 -8.26 9.29
C SER A 540 -9.38 -7.96 8.24
N ASP A 541 -8.20 -8.58 8.34
CA ASP A 541 -7.11 -8.39 7.38
C ASP A 541 -7.38 -9.07 6.02
N CYS A 542 -8.38 -9.95 5.96
CA CYS A 542 -8.70 -10.79 4.79
C CYS A 542 -10.06 -10.46 4.14
N MET A 543 -10.67 -9.32 4.49
CA MET A 543 -11.99 -8.95 3.99
C MET A 543 -12.01 -8.70 2.47
N ASP A 544 -10.91 -8.20 1.91
CA ASP A 544 -10.84 -7.81 0.50
C ASP A 544 -10.81 -9.01 -0.45
N ILE A 545 -10.45 -10.20 0.03
CA ILE A 545 -10.32 -11.41 -0.79
C ILE A 545 -11.52 -12.36 -0.69
N ILE A 546 -12.55 -11.99 0.07
CA ILE A 546 -13.75 -12.84 0.26
C ILE A 546 -14.39 -13.22 -1.08
N HIS A 547 -14.36 -12.32 -2.07
CA HIS A 547 -14.91 -12.58 -3.39
C HIS A 547 -14.23 -13.75 -4.11
N LEU A 548 -12.97 -14.05 -3.79
CA LEU A 548 -12.20 -15.15 -4.39
C LEU A 548 -12.61 -16.51 -3.84
N GLU A 549 -13.32 -16.55 -2.71
CA GLU A 549 -13.69 -17.79 -2.02
C GLU A 549 -14.56 -18.72 -2.89
N PHE A 550 -15.34 -18.15 -3.81
CA PHE A 550 -16.22 -18.92 -4.68
C PHE A 550 -15.47 -19.59 -5.83
N ASP A 551 -14.40 -18.97 -6.30
CA ASP A 551 -13.54 -19.50 -7.36
C ASP A 551 -12.38 -20.32 -6.77
N HIS A 552 -12.00 -20.05 -5.52
CA HIS A 552 -10.92 -20.68 -4.76
C HIS A 552 -11.33 -20.95 -3.30
N PRO A 553 -12.21 -21.96 -3.05
CA PRO A 553 -12.66 -22.30 -1.70
C PRO A 553 -11.49 -22.54 -0.75
N GLY A 554 -11.53 -22.01 0.46
CA GLY A 554 -10.47 -22.09 1.48
C GLY A 554 -9.42 -20.98 1.42
N ILE A 555 -9.42 -20.11 0.39
CA ILE A 555 -8.45 -19.01 0.27
C ILE A 555 -8.58 -18.00 1.42
N ASN A 556 -9.80 -17.72 1.87
CA ASN A 556 -10.04 -16.78 2.96
C ASN A 556 -9.53 -17.32 4.29
N HIS A 557 -9.78 -18.59 4.58
CA HIS A 557 -9.24 -19.25 5.78
C HIS A 557 -7.70 -19.27 5.76
N PHE A 558 -7.08 -19.58 4.62
CA PHE A 558 -5.63 -19.54 4.50
C PHE A 558 -5.05 -18.14 4.75
N CYS A 559 -5.71 -17.09 4.24
CA CYS A 559 -5.32 -15.72 4.56
C CYS A 559 -5.42 -15.41 6.07
N ARG A 560 -6.47 -15.90 6.75
CA ARG A 560 -6.61 -15.70 8.21
C ARG A 560 -5.50 -16.40 8.97
N MET A 561 -5.13 -17.62 8.55
CA MET A 561 -3.97 -18.35 9.09
C MET A 561 -2.68 -17.56 8.91
N LEU A 562 -2.44 -17.03 7.72
CA LEU A 562 -1.29 -16.15 7.43
C LEU A 562 -1.27 -14.94 8.38
N SER A 563 -2.42 -14.27 8.54
CA SER A 563 -2.56 -13.10 9.40
C SER A 563 -2.34 -13.40 10.87
N LYS A 564 -2.95 -14.49 11.37
CA LYS A 564 -2.75 -15.00 12.72
C LYS A 564 -1.26 -15.19 12.99
N ASN A 565 -0.60 -15.99 12.15
CA ASN A 565 0.79 -16.36 12.35
C ASN A 565 1.69 -15.11 12.38
N LEU A 566 1.54 -14.18 11.43
CA LEU A 566 2.30 -12.93 11.41
C LEU A 566 2.10 -12.08 12.68
N ARG A 567 0.86 -11.97 13.17
CA ARG A 567 0.56 -11.15 14.35
C ARG A 567 1.01 -11.79 15.65
N GLU A 568 0.81 -13.09 15.83
CA GLU A 568 1.29 -13.82 17.01
C GLU A 568 2.82 -13.81 17.09
N LEU A 569 3.52 -14.01 15.97
CA LEU A 569 4.97 -13.88 15.88
C LEU A 569 5.47 -12.49 16.28
N SER A 570 4.71 -11.44 15.93
CA SER A 570 5.05 -10.07 16.27
C SER A 570 5.05 -9.82 17.79
N GLU A 571 4.22 -10.55 18.53
CA GLU A 571 4.03 -10.34 19.97
C GLU A 571 5.14 -10.95 20.81
N MET A 572 5.93 -11.89 20.25
CA MET A 572 7.00 -12.62 20.93
C MET A 572 8.19 -11.74 21.34
N GLU A 573 9.15 -12.32 22.06
CA GLU A 573 10.47 -11.72 22.28
C GLU A 573 11.28 -11.73 20.99
N SER A 574 12.12 -10.71 20.76
CA SER A 574 12.78 -10.48 19.47
C SER A 574 13.69 -11.63 19.02
N ALA A 575 14.43 -12.25 19.94
CA ALA A 575 15.30 -13.40 19.65
C ALA A 575 14.48 -14.61 19.17
N ASN A 576 13.38 -14.92 19.88
CA ASN A 576 12.47 -16.01 19.52
C ASN A 576 11.70 -15.71 18.24
N SER A 577 11.34 -14.44 18.02
CA SER A 577 10.63 -14.00 16.82
C SER A 577 11.47 -14.22 15.56
N LYS A 578 12.75 -13.82 15.56
CA LYS A 578 13.63 -14.02 14.40
C LYS A 578 13.70 -15.50 14.02
N ASP A 579 13.93 -16.37 15.00
CA ASP A 579 14.00 -17.81 14.79
C ASP A 579 12.68 -18.37 14.25
N ARG A 580 11.54 -17.92 14.78
CA ARG A 580 10.22 -18.34 14.27
C ARG A 580 9.84 -17.75 12.90
N CYS A 581 10.36 -16.59 12.51
CA CYS A 581 10.14 -16.05 11.16
C CYS A 581 10.75 -16.93 10.07
N GLU A 582 11.86 -17.62 10.36
CA GLU A 582 12.48 -18.60 9.44
C GLU A 582 11.53 -19.79 9.20
N TYR A 583 11.01 -20.40 10.28
CA TYR A 583 9.99 -21.45 10.19
C TYR A 583 8.74 -20.99 9.43
N PHE A 584 8.25 -19.79 9.71
CA PHE A 584 7.09 -19.22 9.04
C PHE A 584 7.30 -19.09 7.53
N THR A 585 8.49 -18.68 7.09
CA THR A 585 8.82 -18.55 5.65
C THR A 585 8.72 -19.90 4.94
N HIS A 586 9.31 -20.95 5.53
CA HIS A 586 9.21 -22.31 4.98
C HIS A 586 7.77 -22.85 4.99
N TRP A 587 7.04 -22.63 6.09
CA TRP A 587 5.62 -22.99 6.20
C TRP A 587 4.77 -22.31 5.13
N MET A 588 4.90 -20.99 4.98
CA MET A 588 4.13 -20.21 4.02
C MET A 588 4.41 -20.66 2.59
N ASN A 589 5.68 -20.88 2.23
CA ASN A 589 6.08 -21.39 0.92
C ASN A 589 5.41 -22.74 0.62
N GLU A 590 5.48 -23.68 1.57
CA GLU A 590 4.89 -25.00 1.43
C GLU A 590 3.37 -24.95 1.31
N GLU A 591 2.69 -24.18 2.17
CA GLU A 591 1.23 -24.05 2.15
C GLU A 591 0.73 -23.34 0.90
N ILE A 592 1.42 -22.30 0.43
CA ILE A 592 1.12 -21.64 -0.86
C ILE A 592 1.15 -22.66 -1.99
N TRP A 593 2.21 -23.47 -2.09
CA TRP A 593 2.31 -24.48 -3.15
C TRP A 593 1.23 -25.55 -3.02
N LYS A 594 1.01 -26.11 -1.83
CA LYS A 594 -0.03 -27.15 -1.62
C LYS A 594 -1.42 -26.67 -2.01
N LYS A 595 -1.73 -25.40 -1.70
CA LYS A 595 -3.08 -24.83 -1.85
C LYS A 595 -3.31 -24.19 -3.22
N LEU A 596 -2.28 -23.59 -3.82
CA LEU A 596 -2.40 -22.75 -5.02
C LEU A 596 -1.74 -23.34 -6.26
N SER A 597 -1.26 -24.58 -6.18
CA SER A 597 -0.86 -25.33 -7.36
C SER A 597 -2.09 -25.76 -8.17
N ASN A 598 -2.04 -25.53 -9.47
CA ASN A 598 -3.06 -26.05 -10.37
C ASN A 598 -2.92 -27.58 -10.49
N SER A 599 -3.97 -28.32 -10.14
CA SER A 599 -3.98 -29.79 -10.15
C SER A 599 -3.65 -30.40 -11.52
N ASN A 600 -3.81 -29.62 -12.60
CA ASN A 600 -3.60 -30.07 -13.97
C ASN A 600 -2.26 -29.64 -14.60
N SER A 601 -1.50 -28.70 -14.01
CA SER A 601 -0.35 -28.09 -14.71
C SER A 601 0.91 -27.90 -13.88
N SER A 602 0.95 -28.30 -12.60
CA SER A 602 2.17 -28.21 -11.77
C SER A 602 2.70 -26.78 -11.57
N THR A 603 1.89 -25.78 -11.90
CA THR A 603 2.24 -24.36 -11.83
C THR A 603 1.41 -23.66 -10.76
N LEU A 604 2.04 -22.73 -10.05
CA LEU A 604 1.37 -21.83 -9.12
C LEU A 604 0.41 -20.87 -9.82
N ASN A 605 -0.74 -20.60 -9.20
CA ASN A 605 -1.59 -19.47 -9.57
C ASN A 605 -0.96 -18.15 -9.06
N ILE A 606 -0.02 -17.61 -9.84
CA ILE A 606 0.76 -16.41 -9.49
C ILE A 606 -0.12 -15.20 -9.09
N PRO A 607 -1.22 -14.88 -9.78
CA PRO A 607 -2.12 -13.81 -9.34
C PRO A 607 -2.65 -13.99 -7.91
N LEU A 608 -3.12 -15.19 -7.53
CA LEU A 608 -3.59 -15.47 -6.16
C LEU A 608 -2.48 -15.36 -5.13
N VAL A 609 -1.30 -15.88 -5.46
CA VAL A 609 -0.11 -15.81 -4.62
C VAL A 609 0.22 -14.35 -4.31
N ASN A 610 0.29 -13.49 -5.33
CA ASN A 610 0.59 -12.07 -5.16
C ASN A 610 -0.43 -11.34 -4.27
N ILE A 611 -1.71 -11.70 -4.36
CA ILE A 611 -2.75 -11.13 -3.48
C ILE A 611 -2.47 -11.48 -2.02
N LEU A 612 -2.15 -12.75 -1.70
CA LEU A 612 -1.83 -13.17 -0.33
C LEU A 612 -0.54 -12.53 0.18
N LEU A 613 0.52 -12.50 -0.64
CA LEU A 613 1.80 -11.88 -0.28
C LEU A 613 1.62 -10.40 0.02
N ASN A 614 0.83 -9.67 -0.78
CA ASN A 614 0.52 -8.26 -0.55
C ASN A 614 -0.21 -8.04 0.78
N ILE A 615 -1.14 -8.94 1.16
CA ILE A 615 -1.82 -8.88 2.45
C ILE A 615 -0.81 -9.10 3.58
N GLY A 616 0.02 -10.13 3.50
CA GLY A 616 1.03 -10.39 4.52
C GLY A 616 2.07 -9.25 4.64
N HIS A 617 2.48 -8.62 3.53
CA HIS A 617 3.33 -7.42 3.55
C HIS A 617 2.62 -6.23 4.21
N THR A 618 1.33 -6.05 3.93
CA THR A 618 0.51 -5.01 4.55
C THR A 618 0.37 -5.23 6.05
N ILE A 619 0.18 -6.47 6.49
CA ILE A 619 0.12 -6.83 7.91
C ILE A 619 1.46 -6.52 8.55
N ASN A 620 2.56 -7.04 7.99
CA ASN A 620 3.92 -6.78 8.46
C ASN A 620 4.19 -5.28 8.63
N ASN A 621 3.89 -4.45 7.62
CA ASN A 621 4.11 -3.00 7.69
C ASN A 621 3.27 -2.28 8.78
N LYS A 622 2.19 -2.91 9.27
CA LYS A 622 1.36 -2.38 10.36
C LYS A 622 1.82 -2.85 11.74
N LEU A 623 2.71 -3.84 11.83
CA LEU A 623 3.23 -4.34 13.11
C LEU A 623 4.12 -3.29 13.78
N ARG A 624 4.17 -3.29 15.12
CA ARG A 624 4.96 -2.33 15.90
C ARG A 624 6.40 -2.80 16.18
N LYS A 625 6.60 -4.11 16.20
CA LYS A 625 7.87 -4.79 16.49
C LYS A 625 7.89 -6.12 15.74
N ASN A 626 9.07 -6.74 15.66
CA ASN A 626 9.22 -8.13 15.22
C ASN A 626 8.60 -8.40 13.84
N HIS A 627 8.98 -7.58 12.86
CA HIS A 627 8.61 -7.83 11.47
C HIS A 627 9.22 -9.16 11.01
N CYS A 628 8.43 -9.97 10.31
CA CYS A 628 8.92 -11.16 9.63
C CYS A 628 9.05 -10.83 8.12
N PRO A 629 10.19 -10.26 7.67
CA PRO A 629 10.45 -10.17 6.24
C PRO A 629 10.55 -11.59 5.70
N TYR A 630 9.72 -11.89 4.72
CA TYR A 630 9.78 -13.14 3.99
C TYR A 630 9.94 -12.81 2.50
N ASP A 631 10.70 -13.65 1.82
CA ASP A 631 10.83 -13.59 0.37
C ASP A 631 10.11 -14.81 -0.24
N PHE A 632 9.32 -14.55 -1.26
CA PHE A 632 8.65 -15.58 -2.04
C PHE A 632 9.16 -15.48 -3.47
N ASN A 633 9.91 -16.49 -3.87
CA ASN A 633 10.38 -16.60 -5.24
C ASN A 633 9.57 -17.68 -5.96
N SER A 634 8.74 -17.24 -6.91
CA SER A 634 7.91 -18.11 -7.74
C SER A 634 8.68 -19.00 -8.70
N ASP A 635 9.97 -18.73 -8.91
CA ASP A 635 10.82 -19.52 -9.81
C ASP A 635 11.26 -20.84 -9.17
N TYR A 636 11.22 -20.95 -7.84
CA TYR A 636 11.56 -22.19 -7.16
C TYR A 636 10.46 -23.23 -7.30
N THR A 637 10.85 -24.45 -7.62
CA THR A 637 9.95 -25.61 -7.62
C THR A 637 9.55 -26.00 -6.20
N TYR A 638 8.41 -26.68 -6.06
CA TYR A 638 7.99 -27.26 -4.77
C TYR A 638 9.08 -28.15 -4.15
N LYS A 639 9.77 -28.94 -4.98
CA LYS A 639 10.86 -29.82 -4.55
C LYS A 639 12.04 -29.03 -3.99
N GLU A 640 12.48 -27.97 -4.66
CA GLU A 640 13.57 -27.11 -4.15
C GLU A 640 13.18 -26.47 -2.80
N LEU A 641 11.93 -26.03 -2.64
CA LEU A 641 11.44 -25.48 -1.37
C LEU A 641 11.38 -26.54 -0.26
N GLN A 642 11.02 -27.77 -0.59
CA GLN A 642 11.03 -28.89 0.34
C GLN A 642 12.45 -29.22 0.80
N GLU A 643 13.42 -29.25 -0.12
CA GLU A 643 14.83 -29.49 0.23
C GLU A 643 15.40 -28.39 1.12
N ARG A 644 15.08 -27.13 0.82
CA ARG A 644 15.46 -25.98 1.65
C ARG A 644 14.88 -26.13 3.06
N LYS A 645 13.60 -26.46 3.19
CA LYS A 645 12.96 -26.71 4.49
C LYS A 645 13.65 -27.86 5.24
N ASP A 646 13.93 -28.97 4.57
CA ASP A 646 14.55 -30.15 5.20
C ASP A 646 15.98 -29.84 5.69
N LEU A 647 16.75 -29.04 4.94
CA LEU A 647 18.04 -28.53 5.37
C LEU A 647 17.94 -27.56 6.55
N HIS A 648 17.00 -26.60 6.50
CA HIS A 648 16.71 -25.69 7.61
C HIS A 648 16.41 -26.47 8.90
N ASP A 649 15.46 -27.41 8.83
CA ASP A 649 15.03 -28.23 9.97
C ASP A 649 16.17 -29.09 10.50
N PHE A 650 17.02 -29.62 9.62
CA PHE A 650 18.22 -30.33 10.03
C PHE A 650 19.13 -29.45 10.90
N PHE A 651 19.48 -28.24 10.45
CA PHE A 651 20.38 -27.36 11.20
C PHE A 651 19.76 -26.92 12.53
N LYS A 652 18.44 -26.66 12.57
CA LYS A 652 17.71 -26.34 13.81
C LYS A 652 17.72 -27.49 14.82
N ASN A 653 17.71 -28.74 14.36
CA ASN A 653 17.73 -29.92 15.23
C ASN A 653 19.12 -30.49 15.46
N TYR A 654 20.15 -30.02 14.75
CA TYR A 654 21.49 -30.63 14.71
C TYR A 654 22.02 -30.93 16.11
N LYS A 655 22.00 -29.93 17.00
CA LYS A 655 22.57 -30.08 18.35
C LYS A 655 21.83 -31.13 19.18
N LYS A 656 20.49 -31.19 19.07
CA LYS A 656 19.66 -32.14 19.81
C LYS A 656 19.85 -33.57 19.29
N ILE A 657 19.99 -33.73 17.98
CA ILE A 657 20.35 -35.01 17.36
C ILE A 657 21.74 -35.44 17.82
N GLU A 658 22.71 -34.51 17.78
CA GLU A 658 24.09 -34.74 18.21
C GLU A 658 24.17 -35.22 19.66
N THR A 659 23.39 -34.64 20.57
CA THR A 659 23.39 -34.99 22.00
C THR A 659 22.45 -36.13 22.35
N LYS A 660 21.73 -36.72 21.38
CA LYS A 660 20.67 -37.71 21.62
C LYS A 660 19.68 -37.23 22.69
N ASP A 661 19.16 -36.02 22.49
CA ASP A 661 18.18 -35.41 23.39
C ASP A 661 16.97 -36.33 23.63
N SER A 662 16.48 -36.39 24.87
CA SER A 662 15.37 -37.28 25.25
C SER A 662 14.05 -36.95 24.55
N SER A 663 13.92 -35.74 23.98
CA SER A 663 12.79 -35.36 23.13
C SER A 663 12.75 -36.09 21.78
N ILE A 664 13.84 -36.75 21.37
CA ILE A 664 13.93 -37.49 20.11
C ILE A 664 13.77 -38.98 20.38
N SER A 665 12.52 -39.48 20.34
CA SER A 665 12.18 -40.89 20.56
C SER A 665 12.26 -41.73 19.27
N ILE A 666 13.41 -41.72 18.61
CA ILE A 666 13.61 -42.34 17.28
C ILE A 666 14.77 -43.34 17.34
N SER A 667 14.61 -44.50 16.68
CA SER A 667 15.70 -45.48 16.57
C SER A 667 16.90 -44.92 15.79
N ASP A 668 18.12 -45.30 16.18
CA ASP A 668 19.35 -44.90 15.48
C ASP A 668 19.31 -45.27 13.98
N GLN A 669 18.72 -46.41 13.59
CA GLN A 669 18.58 -46.81 12.19
C GLN A 669 17.66 -45.88 11.37
N ALA A 670 16.67 -45.26 12.01
CA ALA A 670 15.79 -44.28 11.37
C ALA A 670 16.45 -42.90 11.28
N LEU A 671 17.18 -42.49 12.33
CA LEU A 671 18.02 -41.30 12.30
C LEU A 671 19.12 -41.41 11.22
N CYS A 672 19.77 -42.56 11.08
CA CYS A 672 20.73 -42.79 9.99
C CYS A 672 20.09 -42.59 8.62
N ALA A 673 18.90 -43.14 8.37
CA ALA A 673 18.20 -42.93 7.10
C ALA A 673 17.91 -41.44 6.82
N TYR A 674 17.51 -40.69 7.84
CA TYR A 674 17.27 -39.25 7.74
C TYR A 674 18.55 -38.45 7.50
N VAL A 675 19.60 -38.66 8.31
CA VAL A 675 20.86 -37.92 8.18
C VAL A 675 21.54 -38.27 6.85
N SER A 676 21.44 -39.51 6.36
CA SER A 676 21.97 -39.91 5.04
C SER A 676 21.25 -39.20 3.90
N TYR A 677 19.91 -39.03 4.01
CA TYR A 677 19.14 -38.21 3.09
C TYR A 677 19.59 -36.74 3.13
N ILE A 678 19.70 -36.14 4.32
CA ILE A 678 20.17 -34.77 4.46
C ILE A 678 21.59 -34.59 3.93
N TYR A 679 22.50 -35.54 4.15
CA TYR A 679 23.87 -35.43 3.66
C TYR A 679 23.93 -35.35 2.14
N LYS A 680 23.06 -36.07 1.43
CA LYS A 680 22.89 -35.92 -0.03
C LYS A 680 22.43 -34.50 -0.40
N LEU A 681 21.45 -33.94 0.32
CA LEU A 681 21.02 -32.55 0.12
C LEU A 681 22.15 -31.56 0.40
N TYR A 682 22.87 -31.75 1.50
CA TYR A 682 23.99 -30.91 1.92
C TYR A 682 25.06 -30.81 0.83
N LYS A 683 25.48 -31.96 0.27
CA LYS A 683 26.46 -32.01 -0.83
C LYS A 683 25.99 -31.30 -2.10
N ARG A 684 24.68 -31.29 -2.37
CA ARG A 684 24.11 -30.62 -3.55
C ARG A 684 24.03 -29.10 -3.36
N HIS A 685 23.68 -28.62 -2.17
CA HIS A 685 23.47 -27.20 -1.91
C HIS A 685 24.74 -26.45 -1.51
N ILE A 686 25.73 -27.11 -0.90
CA ILE A 686 26.93 -26.45 -0.36
C ILE A 686 27.68 -25.61 -1.40
N GLY A 687 27.82 -26.10 -2.64
CA GLY A 687 28.57 -25.38 -3.67
C GLY A 687 27.88 -24.13 -4.21
N GLY A 688 26.57 -23.99 -4.03
CA GLY A 688 25.82 -22.77 -4.36
C GLY A 688 25.67 -21.82 -3.17
N CYS A 689 25.85 -22.33 -1.95
CA CYS A 689 25.55 -21.59 -0.72
C CYS A 689 26.79 -21.13 0.05
N CYS A 690 27.95 -21.76 -0.17
CA CYS A 690 29.14 -21.53 0.62
C CYS A 690 30.34 -21.22 -0.27
N GLU A 691 31.06 -20.17 0.09
CA GLU A 691 32.28 -19.75 -0.56
C GLU A 691 33.38 -19.62 0.50
N TYR A 692 34.45 -20.42 0.38
CA TYR A 692 35.52 -20.46 1.39
C TYR A 692 36.74 -19.67 0.92
N TYR A 693 37.31 -18.87 1.81
CA TYR A 693 38.50 -18.08 1.49
C TYR A 693 39.80 -18.78 1.86
N ASP A 694 39.79 -19.65 2.88
CA ASP A 694 40.94 -20.43 3.30
C ASP A 694 40.56 -21.78 3.93
N LYS A 695 41.57 -22.58 4.29
CA LYS A 695 41.41 -23.87 5.00
C LYS A 695 40.99 -23.70 6.47
N ASN A 696 40.94 -22.48 7.00
CA ASN A 696 40.62 -22.19 8.41
C ASN A 696 39.13 -21.90 8.62
N ASN A 697 38.27 -22.30 7.69
CA ASN A 697 36.81 -22.14 7.79
C ASN A 697 36.38 -20.66 7.79
N HIS A 698 37.14 -19.76 7.15
CA HIS A 698 36.66 -18.43 6.79
C HIS A 698 35.80 -18.55 5.53
N TYR A 699 34.51 -18.23 5.64
CA TYR A 699 33.55 -18.39 4.55
C TYR A 699 32.54 -17.24 4.46
N GLU A 700 31.96 -17.11 3.27
CA GLU A 700 30.74 -16.34 3.02
C GLU A 700 29.57 -17.30 2.80
N GLU A 701 28.44 -17.00 3.46
CA GLU A 701 27.22 -17.81 3.42
C GLU A 701 26.14 -17.02 2.67
N HIS A 702 25.73 -17.56 1.51
CA HIS A 702 24.78 -16.93 0.59
C HIS A 702 23.32 -17.39 0.80
N CYS A 703 23.12 -18.49 1.52
CA CYS A 703 21.82 -19.14 1.75
C CYS A 703 21.44 -19.15 3.24
N GLN A 704 21.57 -18.00 3.91
CA GLN A 704 21.50 -17.91 5.38
C GLN A 704 20.15 -18.35 5.97
N ASP A 705 19.09 -18.34 5.16
CA ASP A 705 17.71 -18.70 5.48
C ASP A 705 17.51 -20.22 5.68
N TYR A 706 18.34 -21.08 5.07
CA TYR A 706 18.17 -22.54 5.19
C TYR A 706 19.46 -23.36 5.27
N PHE A 707 20.62 -22.77 4.99
CA PHE A 707 21.90 -23.48 4.96
C PHE A 707 22.89 -22.94 6.00
N LYS A 708 23.80 -23.80 6.47
CA LYS A 708 24.94 -23.39 7.30
C LYS A 708 26.26 -23.90 6.75
N CYS A 709 27.20 -22.98 6.52
CA CYS A 709 28.51 -23.28 5.93
C CYS A 709 29.58 -23.69 6.96
N ASP A 710 29.31 -23.61 8.26
CA ASP A 710 30.26 -24.10 9.26
C ASP A 710 30.49 -25.62 9.07
N SER A 711 31.72 -26.01 8.72
CA SER A 711 32.12 -27.41 8.57
C SER A 711 31.85 -28.28 9.82
N LYS A 712 31.75 -27.68 11.02
CA LYS A 712 31.34 -28.38 12.24
C LYS A 712 29.91 -28.90 12.20
N LEU A 713 29.05 -28.27 11.39
CA LEU A 713 27.64 -28.64 11.20
C LEU A 713 27.44 -29.57 10.00
N ASN A 714 28.52 -30.12 9.43
CA ASN A 714 28.44 -31.06 8.32
C ASN A 714 27.64 -32.32 8.75
N ALA A 715 26.67 -32.71 7.93
CA ALA A 715 25.83 -33.88 8.19
C ALA A 715 26.62 -35.19 8.31
N ASN A 716 27.78 -35.31 7.66
CA ASN A 716 28.66 -36.48 7.81
C ASN A 716 29.13 -36.69 9.26
N ASN A 717 29.31 -35.61 10.02
CA ASN A 717 29.74 -35.68 11.43
C ASN A 717 28.71 -36.46 12.27
N LEU A 718 27.42 -36.25 12.00
CA LEU A 718 26.35 -37.02 12.65
C LEU A 718 26.31 -38.47 12.17
N LEU A 719 26.58 -38.75 10.88
CA LEU A 719 26.67 -40.13 10.38
C LEU A 719 27.78 -40.93 11.08
N ILE A 720 28.94 -40.31 11.27
CA ILE A 720 30.05 -40.92 12.02
C ILE A 720 29.64 -41.16 13.47
N LYS A 721 29.06 -40.15 14.12
CA LYS A 721 28.67 -40.21 15.54
C LYS A 721 27.58 -41.25 15.81
N LEU A 722 26.62 -41.39 14.90
CA LEU A 722 25.54 -42.39 14.97
C LEU A 722 25.98 -43.79 14.49
N ASN A 723 27.22 -43.92 14.01
CA ASN A 723 27.77 -45.15 13.44
C ASN A 723 26.94 -45.70 12.27
N CYS A 724 26.50 -44.81 11.37
CA CYS A 724 25.74 -45.17 10.17
C CYS A 724 26.66 -45.82 9.11
N ASN A 725 26.07 -46.60 8.20
CA ASN A 725 26.82 -47.30 7.14
C ASN A 725 27.26 -46.35 6.02
N GLU A 726 26.47 -45.31 5.73
CA GLU A 726 26.66 -44.36 4.65
C GLU A 726 27.65 -43.22 4.99
N LYS A 727 28.34 -43.30 6.13
CA LYS A 727 29.33 -42.29 6.55
C LYS A 727 30.54 -42.30 5.61
N GLU A 728 30.99 -41.11 5.21
CA GLU A 728 32.27 -40.92 4.51
C GLU A 728 33.38 -40.72 5.54
N SER A 729 34.63 -41.02 5.15
CA SER A 729 35.78 -40.71 6.00
C SER A 729 35.90 -39.19 6.21
N ASP A 730 36.49 -38.75 7.32
CA ASP A 730 36.71 -37.32 7.57
C ASP A 730 37.54 -36.67 6.45
N GLU A 731 38.53 -37.39 5.92
CA GLU A 731 39.35 -36.96 4.80
C GLU A 731 38.53 -36.78 3.51
N ASP A 732 37.64 -37.72 3.19
CA ASP A 732 36.81 -37.64 1.99
C ASP A 732 35.77 -36.52 2.08
N SER A 733 35.16 -36.36 3.26
CA SER A 733 34.22 -35.28 3.54
C SER A 733 34.91 -33.89 3.46
N GLN A 734 36.17 -33.79 3.90
CA GLN A 734 36.95 -32.54 3.82
C GLN A 734 37.24 -32.09 2.39
N LYS A 735 37.40 -33.02 1.44
CA LYS A 735 37.65 -32.71 0.01
C LYS A 735 36.57 -31.82 -0.61
N ILE A 736 35.35 -31.81 -0.07
CA ILE A 736 34.26 -30.95 -0.53
C ILE A 736 34.59 -29.47 -0.26
N PHE A 737 35.03 -29.15 0.96
CA PHE A 737 35.40 -27.78 1.36
C PHE A 737 36.66 -27.30 0.63
N GLU A 738 37.64 -28.19 0.45
CA GLU A 738 38.85 -27.88 -0.31
C GLU A 738 38.56 -27.49 -1.76
N LYS A 739 37.55 -28.12 -2.39
CA LYS A 739 37.14 -27.79 -3.76
C LYS A 739 36.48 -26.42 -3.87
N LEU A 740 35.84 -25.94 -2.79
CA LEU A 740 35.10 -24.69 -2.73
C LEU A 740 35.95 -23.49 -2.26
N THR A 741 37.22 -23.70 -1.92
CA THR A 741 38.11 -22.62 -1.49
C THR A 741 38.58 -21.79 -2.70
N ILE A 742 38.29 -20.49 -2.76
CA ILE A 742 38.70 -19.60 -3.87
C ILE A 742 40.22 -19.59 -4.01
N ASP A 743 40.93 -19.54 -2.88
CA ASP A 743 42.39 -19.46 -2.85
C ASP A 743 43.05 -20.83 -3.07
N ARG A 744 42.30 -21.88 -3.41
CA ARG A 744 42.87 -23.22 -3.69
C ARG A 744 43.96 -23.14 -4.76
N GLY A 745 43.78 -22.29 -5.77
CA GLY A 745 44.82 -22.04 -6.78
C GLY A 745 46.12 -21.54 -6.14
N VAL A 746 46.03 -20.46 -5.35
CA VAL A 746 47.19 -19.83 -4.70
C VAL A 746 47.79 -20.71 -3.61
N ILE A 747 46.99 -21.41 -2.81
CA ILE A 747 47.43 -22.41 -1.81
C ILE A 747 48.20 -23.53 -2.52
N LEU A 748 47.68 -24.05 -3.63
CA LEU A 748 48.30 -25.13 -4.39
C LEU A 748 49.59 -24.65 -5.09
N PHE A 749 49.63 -23.40 -5.57
CA PHE A 749 50.85 -22.75 -6.03
C PHE A 749 51.86 -22.56 -4.90
N THR A 750 51.41 -22.20 -3.69
CA THR A 750 52.25 -21.97 -2.52
C THR A 750 52.82 -23.29 -1.98
N GLU A 751 52.03 -24.35 -1.95
CA GLU A 751 52.49 -25.71 -1.61
C GLU A 751 53.50 -26.22 -2.65
N LYS A 752 53.21 -26.08 -3.94
CA LYS A 752 54.18 -26.39 -5.02
C LYS A 752 55.45 -25.54 -4.91
N SER A 753 55.33 -24.26 -4.55
CA SER A 753 56.46 -23.35 -4.33
C SER A 753 57.30 -23.80 -3.13
N LYS A 754 56.68 -24.15 -2.00
CA LYS A 754 57.36 -24.69 -0.81
C LYS A 754 58.07 -26.02 -1.12
N GLN A 755 57.45 -26.87 -1.93
CA GLN A 755 58.05 -28.12 -2.39
C GLN A 755 59.27 -27.86 -3.28
N ARG A 756 59.15 -26.95 -4.26
CA ARG A 756 60.26 -26.49 -5.10
C ARG A 756 61.38 -25.82 -4.31
N TYR A 757 61.04 -25.05 -3.27
CA TYR A 757 62.02 -24.44 -2.37
C TYR A 757 62.77 -25.50 -1.56
N LYS A 758 62.09 -26.52 -1.03
CA LYS A 758 62.75 -27.64 -0.36
C LYS A 758 63.70 -28.38 -1.31
N GLU A 759 63.30 -28.60 -2.56
CA GLU A 759 64.16 -29.19 -3.60
C GLU A 759 65.37 -28.30 -3.94
N LEU A 760 65.19 -26.97 -3.97
CA LEU A 760 66.25 -25.99 -4.21
C LEU A 760 67.25 -25.90 -3.04
N VAL A 761 66.78 -25.96 -1.80
CA VAL A 761 67.64 -25.85 -0.60
C VAL A 761 68.48 -27.12 -0.38
N THR A 762 68.04 -28.28 -0.88
CA THR A 762 68.85 -29.51 -0.88
C THR A 762 69.95 -29.54 -1.95
N GLY A 763 69.96 -28.60 -2.90
CA GLY A 763 71.00 -28.48 -3.92
C GLY A 763 72.04 -27.42 -3.57
N ASN A 764 73.23 -27.85 -3.12
CA ASN A 764 74.38 -26.97 -2.89
C ASN A 764 74.80 -26.22 -4.18
N TYR A 765 74.65 -24.89 -4.26
CA TYR A 765 75.53 -24.02 -5.07
C TYR A 765 75.38 -22.54 -4.66
N TYR A 766 76.33 -22.01 -3.90
CA TYR A 766 76.64 -20.57 -3.83
C TYR A 766 77.89 -20.32 -4.69
N HIS A 767 77.73 -19.72 -5.87
CA HIS A 767 78.84 -19.03 -6.55
C HIS A 767 78.30 -17.87 -7.43
N PRO A 768 78.94 -16.68 -7.44
CA PRO A 768 78.36 -15.45 -7.96
C PRO A 768 78.65 -15.21 -9.46
N SER A 769 78.54 -16.23 -10.31
CA SER A 769 78.70 -16.11 -11.77
C SER A 769 77.42 -16.31 -12.58
N ASN A 770 76.26 -16.54 -11.93
CA ASN A 770 75.02 -16.92 -12.61
C ASN A 770 73.93 -15.83 -12.64
N LEU A 771 74.29 -14.54 -12.62
CA LEU A 771 73.29 -13.46 -12.84
C LEU A 771 72.62 -13.60 -14.21
N LYS A 772 73.36 -14.07 -15.21
CA LYS A 772 72.87 -14.34 -16.57
C LYS A 772 71.93 -15.54 -16.64
N THR A 773 72.19 -16.56 -15.84
CA THR A 773 71.35 -17.76 -15.72
C THR A 773 70.10 -17.48 -14.90
N LEU A 774 70.19 -16.61 -13.90
CA LEU A 774 69.05 -16.08 -13.15
C LEU A 774 68.16 -15.23 -14.07
N PHE A 775 68.73 -14.32 -14.86
CA PHE A 775 68.00 -13.50 -15.84
C PHE A 775 67.34 -14.33 -16.94
N ASN A 776 68.03 -15.33 -17.47
CA ASN A 776 67.47 -16.21 -18.50
C ASN A 776 66.36 -17.11 -17.94
N LYS A 777 66.44 -17.53 -16.67
CA LYS A 777 65.40 -18.32 -16.01
C LYS A 777 64.18 -17.45 -15.63
N ILE A 778 64.40 -16.20 -15.24
CA ILE A 778 63.34 -15.19 -15.02
C ILE A 778 62.63 -14.83 -16.35
N MET A 779 63.37 -14.76 -17.47
CA MET A 779 62.80 -14.49 -18.80
C MET A 779 62.06 -15.69 -19.40
N GLN A 780 62.46 -16.93 -19.09
CA GLN A 780 61.76 -18.14 -19.56
C GLN A 780 60.49 -18.47 -18.74
N ASP A 781 60.48 -18.12 -17.45
CA ASP A 781 59.37 -18.42 -16.53
C ASP A 781 58.52 -17.18 -16.13
N GLY A 782 58.66 -16.07 -16.87
CA GLY A 782 57.98 -14.79 -16.57
C GLY A 782 56.50 -14.76 -16.96
N ASP A 783 55.66 -14.32 -16.05
CA ASP A 783 54.21 -14.09 -16.23
C ASP A 783 53.92 -13.34 -17.56
N PRO A 784 53.01 -13.85 -18.42
CA PRO A 784 52.65 -13.22 -19.70
C PRO A 784 52.34 -11.73 -19.61
N PHE A 785 51.86 -11.27 -18.45
CA PHE A 785 51.53 -9.88 -18.17
C PHE A 785 52.75 -8.95 -18.27
N TYR A 786 53.89 -9.31 -17.67
CA TYR A 786 55.09 -8.47 -17.68
C TYR A 786 55.76 -8.43 -19.06
N LEU A 787 55.68 -9.53 -19.80
CA LEU A 787 56.19 -9.63 -21.17
C LEU A 787 55.35 -8.78 -22.13
N ALA A 788 54.02 -8.76 -21.94
CA ALA A 788 53.13 -7.86 -22.68
C ALA A 788 53.38 -6.39 -22.35
N ILE A 789 53.53 -6.03 -21.07
CA ILE A 789 53.76 -4.64 -20.65
C ILE A 789 55.10 -4.09 -21.15
N THR A 790 56.18 -4.88 -21.03
CA THR A 790 57.50 -4.46 -21.52
C THR A 790 57.50 -4.29 -23.04
N SER A 791 56.79 -5.15 -23.77
CA SER A 791 56.62 -5.02 -25.23
C SER A 791 55.83 -3.77 -25.61
N VAL A 792 54.75 -3.46 -24.88
CA VAL A 792 53.94 -2.24 -25.11
C VAL A 792 54.72 -0.97 -24.80
N LEU A 793 55.48 -0.95 -23.71
CA LEU A 793 56.31 0.19 -23.33
C LEU A 793 57.45 0.43 -24.34
N ALA A 794 58.06 -0.64 -24.86
CA ALA A 794 59.05 -0.54 -25.93
C ALA A 794 58.44 0.05 -27.21
N LEU A 795 57.25 -0.41 -27.61
CA LEU A 795 56.52 0.13 -28.77
C LEU A 795 56.17 1.61 -28.60
N LEU A 796 55.72 2.02 -27.42
CA LEU A 796 55.42 3.42 -27.11
C LEU A 796 56.67 4.31 -27.17
N GLY A 797 57.82 3.81 -26.69
CA GLY A 797 59.10 4.50 -26.79
C GLY A 797 59.54 4.70 -28.24
N VAL A 798 59.37 3.68 -29.08
CA VAL A 798 59.67 3.75 -30.52
C VAL A 798 58.76 4.76 -31.23
N LEU A 799 57.46 4.76 -30.94
CA LEU A 799 56.50 5.71 -31.53
C LEU A 799 56.80 7.16 -31.13
N LEU A 800 57.21 7.40 -29.88
CA LEU A 800 57.65 8.72 -29.41
C LEU A 800 58.89 9.20 -30.15
N MET A 801 59.87 8.31 -30.39
CA MET A 801 61.06 8.66 -31.18
C MET A 801 60.69 9.02 -32.63
N PHE A 802 59.80 8.26 -33.28
CA PHE A 802 59.32 8.59 -34.62
C PHE A 802 58.56 9.92 -34.67
N PHE A 803 57.74 10.23 -33.65
CA PHE A 803 57.04 11.50 -33.55
C PHE A 803 58.01 12.69 -33.42
N VAL A 804 59.07 12.54 -32.61
CA VAL A 804 60.12 13.56 -32.47
C VAL A 804 60.86 13.74 -33.80
N PHE A 805 61.23 12.66 -34.49
CA PHE A 805 61.88 12.76 -35.80
C PHE A 805 60.98 13.40 -36.85
N TYR A 806 59.69 13.06 -36.89
CA TYR A 806 58.71 13.68 -37.77
C TYR A 806 58.60 15.20 -37.54
N LYS A 807 58.59 15.64 -36.28
CA LYS A 807 58.37 17.05 -35.92
C LYS A 807 59.62 17.93 -36.02
N PHE A 808 60.81 17.36 -35.79
CA PHE A 808 62.05 18.14 -35.64
C PHE A 808 63.14 17.81 -36.67
N THR A 809 62.85 16.95 -37.65
CA THR A 809 63.75 16.61 -38.77
C THR A 809 63.07 17.02 -40.08
N PRO A 810 63.78 17.35 -41.18
CA PRO A 810 63.17 17.82 -42.44
C PRO A 810 62.20 16.82 -43.10
N LEU A 811 62.14 15.59 -42.58
CA LEU A 811 61.23 14.52 -43.00
C LEU A 811 59.74 14.92 -42.92
N GLY A 812 59.32 15.72 -41.93
CA GLY A 812 57.92 16.17 -41.81
C GLY A 812 57.44 17.04 -42.98
N ILE A 813 58.32 17.88 -43.53
CA ILE A 813 58.02 18.77 -44.68
C ILE A 813 57.94 17.96 -45.99
N TRP A 814 58.62 16.81 -46.06
CA TRP A 814 58.58 15.93 -47.22
C TRP A 814 57.28 15.12 -47.29
N ILE A 815 56.77 14.62 -46.16
CA ILE A 815 55.54 13.80 -46.10
C ILE A 815 54.28 14.65 -46.35
N ASP A 816 54.20 15.89 -45.85
CA ASP A 816 53.03 16.77 -46.08
C ASP A 816 52.91 17.21 -47.56
N LYS A 817 54.02 17.20 -48.31
CA LYS A 817 54.04 17.46 -49.76
C LYS A 817 53.61 16.26 -50.61
N THR A 818 53.76 15.02 -50.15
CA THR A 818 53.35 13.80 -50.89
C THR A 818 51.87 13.44 -50.70
N LEU A 819 51.26 13.77 -49.55
CA LEU A 819 49.86 13.41 -49.26
C LEU A 819 48.82 14.41 -49.83
N LYS A 820 49.19 15.64 -50.18
CA LYS A 820 48.27 16.66 -50.73
C LYS A 820 48.10 16.65 -52.25
N LYS A 821 48.69 15.70 -52.97
CA LYS A 821 48.46 15.50 -54.42
C LYS A 821 47.86 14.13 -54.72
N ARG A 822 46.55 13.96 -54.46
CA ARG A 822 45.60 13.15 -55.25
C ARG A 822 44.20 13.13 -54.62
N GLY A 823 43.24 13.69 -55.36
CA GLY A 823 41.93 13.06 -55.62
C GLY A 823 40.77 13.34 -54.66
N ASN A 824 39.83 14.19 -55.10
CA ASN A 824 38.44 14.26 -54.64
C ASN A 824 37.73 12.89 -54.74
N HIS A 825 37.10 12.42 -53.66
CA HIS A 825 35.89 11.63 -53.73
C HIS A 825 35.13 11.70 -52.39
N TYR A 826 33.87 12.13 -52.42
CA TYR A 826 32.92 11.96 -51.32
C TYR A 826 32.42 10.51 -51.31
N PRO A 827 32.32 9.86 -50.13
CA PRO A 827 31.30 8.85 -49.90
C PRO A 827 30.31 9.30 -48.83
N TYR A 828 29.05 9.03 -49.13
CA TYR A 828 27.87 9.16 -48.31
C TYR A 828 27.88 8.08 -47.22
N GLU A 829 27.78 8.46 -45.94
CA GLU A 829 27.46 7.53 -44.85
C GLU A 829 26.28 8.08 -44.02
N GLU A 830 25.23 7.26 -43.91
CA GLU A 830 24.05 7.49 -43.08
C GLU A 830 24.41 7.58 -41.59
N PRO A 831 23.89 8.57 -40.84
CA PRO A 831 24.20 8.74 -39.43
C PRO A 831 23.30 7.89 -38.53
N ARG A 832 23.93 6.97 -37.78
CA ARG A 832 23.30 6.28 -36.65
C ARG A 832 23.35 7.15 -35.38
N SER A 833 22.15 7.41 -34.86
CA SER A 833 21.79 7.82 -33.48
C SER A 833 22.37 9.11 -32.89
N ARG A 834 21.57 10.18 -32.91
CA ARG A 834 21.49 11.17 -31.82
C ARG A 834 20.19 10.95 -31.05
N PHE A 835 20.28 10.69 -29.75
CA PHE A 835 19.28 11.14 -28.79
C PHE A 835 19.97 12.10 -27.83
N ILE A 836 19.68 13.39 -28.04
CA ILE A 836 20.01 14.51 -27.16
C ILE A 836 18.86 14.63 -26.15
N TYR A 837 19.18 14.69 -24.87
CA TYR A 837 18.40 15.51 -23.93
C TYR A 837 19.28 16.67 -23.47
N SER A 838 18.74 17.86 -23.65
CA SER A 838 19.34 19.18 -23.42
C SER A 838 19.39 19.56 -21.95
N SER A 839 20.47 20.22 -21.55
CA SER A 839 20.48 21.26 -20.51
C SER A 839 21.62 22.23 -20.84
N SER A 840 21.28 23.38 -21.43
CA SER A 840 21.25 24.70 -20.77
C SER A 840 22.62 25.39 -20.73
N GLU A 841 22.84 26.30 -21.69
CA GLU A 841 23.79 27.41 -21.52
C GLU A 841 23.26 28.39 -20.45
N PRO A 842 24.18 29.15 -19.85
CA PRO A 842 24.01 30.60 -19.86
C PRO A 842 25.19 31.31 -20.52
N GLU A 843 24.83 32.33 -21.29
CA GLU A 843 25.67 33.33 -21.94
C GLU A 843 26.65 33.98 -20.97
N ASN A 844 27.87 34.28 -21.46
CA ASN A 844 28.64 35.41 -20.95
C ASN A 844 29.25 36.22 -22.10
N ILE A 845 29.10 37.51 -21.90
CA ILE A 845 29.26 38.64 -22.81
C ILE A 845 30.74 38.93 -23.12
N ILE A 846 31.00 39.32 -24.37
CA ILE A 846 32.28 39.78 -24.91
C ILE A 846 32.54 41.24 -24.48
N PRO A 847 33.80 41.63 -24.24
CA PRO A 847 34.26 42.95 -24.67
C PRO A 847 35.43 42.88 -25.68
N GLN A 848 35.28 43.71 -26.71
CA GLN A 848 36.14 43.89 -27.87
C GLN A 848 37.43 44.66 -27.53
N GLY A 849 38.51 44.39 -28.28
CA GLY A 849 39.73 45.22 -28.25
C GLY A 849 40.73 44.84 -29.34
N ARG A 850 40.55 45.43 -30.53
CA ARG A 850 41.32 45.22 -31.78
C ARG A 850 42.80 45.61 -31.64
N ARG A 851 43.67 44.89 -32.36
CA ARG A 851 45.02 45.35 -32.73
C ARG A 851 44.93 46.47 -33.78
N LEU A 852 45.54 47.62 -33.50
CA LEU A 852 45.90 48.64 -34.48
C LEU A 852 47.17 48.20 -35.22
N ASN A 853 47.10 48.13 -36.55
CA ASN A 853 48.26 48.13 -37.43
C ASN A 853 48.68 49.58 -37.68
N ILE A 854 49.95 49.92 -37.49
CA ILE A 854 50.55 51.06 -38.18
C ILE A 854 51.91 50.63 -38.73
N ALA A 855 52.07 50.87 -40.03
CA ALA A 855 53.25 50.61 -40.83
C ALA A 855 54.36 51.64 -40.54
N TYR A 856 55.58 51.23 -40.89
CA TYR A 856 56.84 51.96 -40.78
C TYR A 856 56.83 53.39 -41.36
N HIS A 857 57.57 54.28 -40.70
CA HIS A 857 58.60 55.10 -41.35
C HIS A 857 59.78 55.36 -40.41
N THR A 858 60.95 55.41 -41.03
CA THR A 858 62.33 55.61 -40.55
C THR A 858 62.64 57.03 -40.08
N ALA A 859 63.40 57.16 -39.00
CA ALA A 859 64.64 57.94 -38.88
C ALA A 859 65.31 57.60 -37.54
#